data_AF-A0AAV1U9P6-F1
#
_entry.id   AF-A0AAV1U9P6-F1
#
_cell.length_a   1.000
_cell.length_b   1.000
_cell.length_c   1.000
_cell.angle_alpha   90.00
_cell.angle_beta   90.00
_cell.angle_gamma   90.00
#
_symmetry.space_group_name_H-M   'P 1'
#
loop_
_entity.id
_entity.type
_entity.pdbx_description
1 polymer ?
#
loop_
_entity_poly.entity_id
_entity_poly.type
_entity_poly.pdbx_seq_one_letter_code
_entity_poly.pdbx_strand_id
1 'polypeptide(L)'
;MANALYASIRQNDDSDCTDTDDASSLVLSYGPDHEERRALLKKFVLAVLVLTPYLVLVALFIGVDTGADHSNIAPSCSSLSSNQTKTIDACAIERLQQLAIQRPVYYDSSMLSRPQRYAALQQKGATLWFTGLSGSGKSTIGRALEKELLQRRKHVYRLDGDNVRLGLNRDLGFSETDRAESVRRVGEMSALFAEAGVITLVALVSPFRAPRDEVRALHEKMRIPFYEVYVDVPVSVAADRDVKGLYKRAMEGEIKEFTGISSPYEEPHNPEIHLYTSTQSLEDEVKIILEKLVMDGLLTGVMEQPTGYLTVAAIDASNDAATSSTQFLDRLRNSHPDNYDALPRVLLRNEDVHWLQVIGEGWAAPLRGFMREGVYLQSLHFSSVLYDAANLTDGRLTLCEPTNFSEYSNEFVSKGKRVSMPVPIVLPINNATKTCIGASKVVVLVGPSGKELALLHDPEIYDHRKEERIARTFGAMDSGHPYIAAILKSGEYLLGGEIELLSRIKYNDGLDEYRMTPMELRDRFREMNADVVLAFQTRNPTHAGHAYLMNNAREQLIAQGYKNPVLWLSSLGGWTKQDDVPLDVRVRQHEAILRDGMLNKTSTVLSIWPSPMIYAGPREVQWHAKSRKNAGASFFIVGRDPAGIKRSDGDKDDLYARDHGRFVLHMAPGMEDFNILSFPKVYYDVQDHKMKPMDSSREQDFLSISGSLMRNMARQGLQRCEGDRIPAGWKDEPMCVPQGFMAKSGWDIMIDYYQNVDSLRWIPFGMQFSKPLVDTTRSFTSVGTFGRPDYKLYFKNDKGEKISPWHDIPLHPLGSKDNGSFNFIVEIPKGTAHKMEVNKEEQYNPIMQDTTHNGTRGRDYLYGVPFFNYGLLPQTWEDPGVKDGSGSGGDNDPLDVIEIGAKQLPMGSVIPVKILGSLELVDQGEVDHKILALSAADEDAGKINSVNDLQSVKPGVVDALVDWLTKYKIPEGKPENVFSPNRLASKEAAIQIVVEMHERWQKLKAREIKVKDQFWLN
;
A
#
# COMPACT_ATOMS: atom_id res chain seq x y z
N MET A 1 18.74 6.33 -37.05
CA MET A 1 18.70 7.58 -36.26
C MET A 1 18.78 7.36 -34.75
N ALA A 2 18.31 6.25 -34.16
CA ALA A 2 18.49 5.98 -32.72
C ALA A 2 19.96 5.74 -32.30
N ASN A 3 20.81 5.16 -33.16
CA ASN A 3 22.23 4.92 -32.84
C ASN A 3 23.14 6.16 -32.98
N ALA A 4 22.64 7.28 -33.50
CA ALA A 4 23.41 8.52 -33.62
C ALA A 4 23.22 9.47 -32.42
N LEU A 5 22.20 9.26 -31.59
CA LEU A 5 21.99 10.02 -30.35
C LEU A 5 22.68 9.40 -29.13
N TYR A 6 23.10 8.13 -29.20
CA TYR A 6 23.78 7.44 -28.10
C TYR A 6 25.31 7.67 -28.06
N ALA A 7 25.87 8.35 -29.06
CA ALA A 7 27.31 8.54 -29.20
C ALA A 7 27.83 9.93 -28.75
N SER A 8 26.99 10.82 -28.21
CA SER A 8 27.41 12.18 -27.79
C SER A 8 27.41 12.44 -26.28
N ILE A 9 27.33 11.40 -25.44
CA ILE A 9 27.38 11.52 -23.96
C ILE A 9 28.47 10.61 -23.35
N ARG A 10 29.54 10.36 -24.11
CA ARG A 10 30.78 9.79 -23.58
C ARG A 10 31.95 10.55 -24.19
N GLN A 11 32.30 11.66 -23.56
CA GLN A 11 33.67 12.18 -23.60
C GLN A 11 33.87 13.13 -22.43
N ASN A 12 34.95 12.84 -21.68
CA ASN A 12 35.54 13.57 -20.57
C ASN A 12 34.92 13.31 -19.19
N ASP A 13 35.43 12.27 -18.53
CA ASP A 13 35.86 12.35 -17.13
C ASP A 13 36.91 11.26 -16.92
N ASP A 14 38.14 11.60 -17.30
CA ASP A 14 39.38 10.95 -16.87
C ASP A 14 40.48 12.04 -16.88
N SER A 15 40.71 12.68 -15.73
CA SER A 15 42.03 13.21 -15.34
C SER A 15 41.99 13.83 -13.93
N ASP A 16 42.84 13.28 -13.07
CA ASP A 16 43.62 13.91 -12.00
C ASP A 16 42.96 14.91 -11.04
N CYS A 17 42.74 14.43 -9.81
CA CYS A 17 42.68 15.26 -8.62
C CYS A 17 44.11 15.57 -8.12
N THR A 18 44.51 16.84 -8.24
CA THR A 18 45.54 17.45 -7.37
C THR A 18 45.11 18.86 -6.96
N ASP A 19 45.40 19.18 -5.70
CA ASP A 19 45.04 20.35 -4.90
C ASP A 19 45.17 21.73 -5.59
N THR A 20 44.29 22.68 -5.23
CA THR A 20 44.58 23.85 -4.35
C THR A 20 43.51 24.95 -4.47
N ASP A 21 43.41 25.72 -3.38
CA ASP A 21 42.59 26.91 -3.14
C ASP A 21 42.53 27.94 -4.28
N ASP A 22 41.41 28.66 -4.42
CA ASP A 22 41.27 30.05 -3.93
C ASP A 22 40.09 30.80 -4.59
N ALA A 23 39.72 31.92 -3.97
CA ALA A 23 38.46 32.62 -4.06
C ALA A 23 38.11 33.39 -5.35
N SER A 24 36.80 33.64 -5.45
CA SER A 24 36.15 34.91 -5.85
C SER A 24 35.98 35.31 -7.33
N SER A 25 34.75 35.75 -7.60
CA SER A 25 34.31 36.68 -8.65
C SER A 25 34.26 36.21 -10.10
N LEU A 26 33.03 35.94 -10.58
CA LEU A 26 32.58 36.37 -11.90
C LEU A 26 31.05 36.27 -12.01
N VAL A 27 30.39 37.39 -11.71
CA VAL A 27 29.02 37.67 -12.13
C VAL A 27 29.04 37.80 -13.65
N LEU A 28 28.42 36.86 -14.37
CA LEU A 28 28.07 37.03 -15.78
C LEU A 28 26.54 37.12 -15.90
N SER A 29 26.10 38.31 -16.28
CA SER A 29 24.73 38.66 -16.62
C SER A 29 24.29 37.91 -17.89
N TYR A 30 23.24 37.10 -17.77
CA TYR A 30 22.55 36.54 -18.93
C TYR A 30 21.52 37.55 -19.46
N GLY A 31 21.78 38.07 -20.65
CA GLY A 31 20.90 39.01 -21.34
C GLY A 31 19.63 38.36 -21.95
N PRO A 32 18.69 39.16 -22.47
CA PRO A 32 17.33 38.75 -22.86
C PRO A 32 17.25 37.77 -24.05
N ASP A 33 18.35 37.49 -24.72
CA ASP A 33 18.40 36.78 -26.02
C ASP A 33 18.29 35.24 -25.88
N HIS A 34 18.42 34.72 -24.64
CA HIS A 34 18.41 33.27 -24.36
C HIS A 34 16.99 32.69 -24.19
N GLU A 35 16.03 33.51 -23.76
CA GLU A 35 14.62 33.11 -23.66
C GLU A 35 13.92 33.10 -25.03
N GLU A 36 14.23 34.07 -25.90
CA GLU A 36 13.68 34.10 -27.26
C GLU A 36 14.13 32.87 -28.07
N ARG A 37 15.41 32.46 -27.95
CA ARG A 37 15.90 31.22 -28.59
C ARG A 37 15.23 29.96 -28.04
N ARG A 38 14.97 29.87 -26.73
CA ARG A 38 14.23 28.74 -26.13
C ARG A 38 12.76 28.73 -26.57
N ALA A 39 12.13 29.89 -26.71
CA ALA A 39 10.77 30.02 -27.21
C ALA A 39 10.67 29.64 -28.69
N LEU A 40 11.64 30.03 -29.52
CA LEU A 40 11.75 29.62 -30.91
C LEU A 40 11.97 28.10 -31.05
N LEU A 41 12.83 27.52 -30.22
CA LEU A 41 13.09 26.07 -30.23
C LEU A 41 11.85 25.28 -29.80
N LYS A 42 11.12 25.74 -28.77
CA LYS A 42 9.84 25.12 -28.35
C LYS A 42 8.76 25.23 -29.42
N LYS A 43 8.66 26.39 -30.10
CA LYS A 43 7.73 26.57 -31.23
C LYS A 43 8.10 25.69 -32.43
N PHE A 44 9.39 25.51 -32.69
CA PHE A 44 9.87 24.63 -33.77
C PHE A 44 9.60 23.15 -33.48
N VAL A 45 9.86 22.68 -32.25
CA VAL A 45 9.56 21.30 -31.83
C VAL A 45 8.05 21.03 -31.83
N LEU A 46 7.24 21.99 -31.40
CA LEU A 46 5.78 21.87 -31.44
C LEU A 46 5.26 21.88 -32.89
N ALA A 47 5.81 22.71 -33.76
CA ALA A 47 5.47 22.73 -35.19
C ALA A 47 5.82 21.39 -35.86
N VAL A 48 6.98 20.81 -35.54
CA VAL A 48 7.36 19.48 -36.04
C VAL A 48 6.41 18.40 -35.52
N LEU A 49 6.11 18.36 -34.22
CA LEU A 49 5.20 17.35 -33.65
C LEU A 49 3.76 17.44 -34.20
N VAL A 50 3.30 18.65 -34.55
CA VAL A 50 1.96 18.87 -35.11
C VAL A 50 1.90 18.65 -36.63
N LEU A 51 2.95 19.02 -37.38
CA LEU A 51 2.97 18.90 -38.84
C LEU A 51 3.39 17.50 -39.33
N THR A 52 4.19 16.76 -38.56
CA THR A 52 4.69 15.43 -38.97
C THR A 52 3.57 14.41 -39.23
N PRO A 53 2.50 14.32 -38.40
CA PRO A 53 1.37 13.42 -38.69
C PRO A 53 0.61 13.80 -39.98
N TYR A 54 0.49 15.10 -40.27
CA TYR A 54 -0.19 15.60 -41.48
C TYR A 54 0.67 15.43 -42.74
N LEU A 55 1.99 15.59 -42.66
CA LEU A 55 2.91 15.32 -43.76
C LEU A 55 2.97 13.83 -44.11
N VAL A 56 2.85 12.94 -43.12
CA VAL A 56 2.74 11.48 -43.35
C VAL A 56 1.39 11.13 -44.00
N LEU A 57 0.30 11.80 -43.61
CA LEU A 57 -1.01 11.64 -44.24
C LEU A 57 -1.05 12.18 -45.68
N VAL A 58 -0.37 13.30 -45.94
CA VAL A 58 -0.22 13.87 -47.30
C VAL A 58 0.70 13.02 -48.17
N ALA A 59 1.77 12.42 -47.62
CA ALA A 59 2.61 11.46 -48.33
C ALA A 59 1.87 10.15 -48.66
N LEU A 60 0.91 9.73 -47.83
CA LEU A 60 0.03 8.60 -48.11
C LEU A 60 -1.07 8.94 -49.13
N PHE A 61 -1.46 10.20 -49.27
CA PHE A 61 -2.45 10.66 -50.26
C PHE A 61 -1.84 11.02 -51.63
N ILE A 62 -0.57 11.44 -51.69
CA ILE A 62 0.14 11.78 -52.95
C ILE A 62 0.75 10.51 -53.61
N GLY A 63 0.73 9.36 -52.93
CA GLY A 63 1.14 8.07 -53.49
C GLY A 63 0.11 7.40 -54.41
N VAL A 64 -1.03 8.05 -54.68
CA VAL A 64 -2.04 7.58 -55.63
C VAL A 64 -2.30 8.71 -56.62
N ASP A 65 -1.58 8.70 -57.74
CA ASP A 65 -2.20 9.18 -58.97
C ASP A 65 -1.97 8.22 -60.14
N THR A 66 -3.03 8.20 -60.92
CA THR A 66 -3.43 7.40 -62.04
C THR A 66 -2.65 7.76 -63.31
N GLY A 67 -2.49 6.76 -64.20
CA GLY A 67 -2.32 7.00 -65.63
C GLY A 67 -1.12 6.31 -66.29
N ALA A 68 -1.36 5.16 -66.93
CA ALA A 68 -0.84 4.86 -68.27
C ALA A 68 -1.47 3.58 -68.83
N ASP A 69 -2.47 3.81 -69.68
CA ASP A 69 -2.67 3.23 -71.01
C ASP A 69 -2.78 1.72 -71.27
N HIS A 70 -3.97 1.42 -71.81
CA HIS A 70 -4.25 0.59 -72.97
C HIS A 70 -3.06 0.18 -73.85
N SER A 71 -3.18 -1.05 -74.36
CA SER A 71 -2.44 -1.70 -75.45
C SER A 71 -1.28 -2.62 -75.04
N ASN A 72 -1.63 -3.88 -74.74
CA ASN A 72 -0.82 -5.05 -75.12
C ASN A 72 -1.68 -6.32 -75.11
N ILE A 73 -2.83 -6.27 -75.80
CA ILE A 73 -3.52 -7.47 -76.27
C ILE A 73 -3.44 -7.47 -77.78
N ALA A 74 -2.56 -8.32 -78.31
CA ALA A 74 -2.75 -9.09 -79.55
C ALA A 74 -1.54 -10.04 -79.71
N PRO A 75 -1.64 -11.15 -80.47
CA PRO A 75 -2.79 -12.03 -80.69
C PRO A 75 -2.38 -13.53 -80.63
N SER A 76 -3.31 -14.40 -81.04
CA SER A 76 -3.12 -15.78 -81.53
C SER A 76 -3.22 -16.95 -80.54
N CYS A 77 -4.42 -17.53 -80.48
CA CYS A 77 -4.63 -18.85 -81.07
C CYS A 77 -6.13 -19.10 -81.25
N SER A 78 -6.69 -18.53 -82.32
CA SER A 78 -7.91 -19.04 -82.93
C SER A 78 -7.52 -19.86 -84.16
N SER A 79 -7.12 -21.12 -83.95
CA SER A 79 -7.26 -22.20 -84.93
C SER A 79 -6.57 -23.48 -84.45
N LEU A 80 -7.30 -24.33 -83.72
CA LEU A 80 -7.15 -25.77 -83.90
C LEU A 80 -8.53 -26.41 -83.81
N SER A 81 -8.90 -26.96 -84.95
CA SER A 81 -10.08 -27.73 -85.26
C SER A 81 -10.22 -28.98 -84.41
N SER A 82 -11.47 -29.35 -84.15
CA SER A 82 -12.01 -30.71 -84.02
C SER A 82 -11.20 -31.73 -83.20
N ASN A 83 -11.82 -32.11 -82.08
CA ASN A 83 -11.73 -33.37 -81.33
C ASN A 83 -11.15 -33.27 -79.92
N GLN A 84 -11.90 -33.92 -79.02
CA GLN A 84 -11.53 -34.43 -77.69
C GLN A 84 -11.71 -33.49 -76.49
N THR A 85 -12.92 -33.55 -75.93
CA THR A 85 -13.28 -33.97 -74.54
C THR A 85 -12.17 -34.16 -73.49
N LYS A 86 -11.21 -33.24 -73.33
CA LYS A 86 -10.25 -33.23 -72.20
C LYS A 86 -9.73 -31.80 -71.91
N THR A 87 -10.52 -30.94 -71.26
CA THR A 87 -10.01 -29.60 -70.88
C THR A 87 -10.51 -29.02 -69.57
N ILE A 88 -11.40 -29.68 -68.82
CA ILE A 88 -11.79 -29.21 -67.48
C ILE A 88 -10.86 -29.78 -66.39
N ASP A 89 -10.42 -31.04 -66.53
CA ASP A 89 -9.48 -31.65 -65.57
C ASP A 89 -8.07 -31.05 -65.61
N ALA A 90 -7.64 -30.50 -66.75
CA ALA A 90 -6.29 -29.95 -66.91
C ALA A 90 -6.07 -28.67 -66.07
N CYS A 91 -7.10 -27.81 -65.95
CA CYS A 91 -7.00 -26.55 -65.20
C CYS A 91 -6.99 -26.77 -63.67
N ALA A 92 -7.70 -27.81 -63.19
CA ALA A 92 -7.67 -28.22 -61.78
C ALA A 92 -6.33 -28.85 -61.40
N ILE A 93 -5.74 -29.66 -62.29
CA ILE A 93 -4.43 -30.29 -62.08
C ILE A 93 -3.30 -29.25 -62.13
N GLU A 94 -3.34 -28.25 -63.03
CA GLU A 94 -2.38 -27.13 -63.06
C GLU A 94 -2.45 -26.27 -61.79
N ARG A 95 -3.65 -26.03 -61.22
CA ARG A 95 -3.81 -25.32 -59.93
C ARG A 95 -3.21 -26.10 -58.76
N LEU A 96 -3.40 -27.43 -58.73
CA LEU A 96 -2.81 -28.30 -57.70
C LEU A 96 -1.28 -28.38 -57.83
N GLN A 97 -0.73 -28.36 -59.05
CA GLN A 97 0.72 -28.31 -59.28
C GLN A 97 1.34 -26.95 -58.89
N GLN A 98 0.63 -25.83 -59.06
CA GLN A 98 1.09 -24.51 -58.59
C GLN A 98 1.06 -24.36 -57.06
N LEU A 99 0.20 -25.09 -56.34
CA LEU A 99 0.15 -25.12 -54.88
C LEU A 99 1.26 -26.00 -54.26
N ALA A 100 1.83 -26.92 -55.03
CA ALA A 100 2.95 -27.78 -54.61
C ALA A 100 4.33 -27.09 -54.69
N ILE A 101 4.40 -25.83 -55.13
CA ILE A 101 5.62 -25.04 -55.15
C ILE A 101 6.00 -24.68 -53.71
N GLN A 102 7.09 -25.25 -53.19
CA GLN A 102 7.72 -24.79 -51.95
C GLN A 102 8.17 -23.33 -52.12
N ARG A 103 7.30 -22.41 -51.74
CA ARG A 103 7.70 -21.03 -51.49
C ARG A 103 8.51 -21.01 -50.20
N PRO A 104 9.61 -20.23 -50.11
CA PRO A 104 10.31 -20.01 -48.86
C PRO A 104 9.46 -19.12 -47.96
N VAL A 105 8.40 -19.69 -47.37
CA VAL A 105 7.52 -19.01 -46.43
C VAL A 105 8.05 -19.26 -45.04
N TYR A 106 8.51 -18.21 -44.39
CA TYR A 106 8.90 -18.24 -42.98
C TYR A 106 7.66 -17.95 -42.13
N TYR A 107 7.37 -18.81 -41.15
CA TYR A 107 6.34 -18.53 -40.16
C TYR A 107 6.90 -17.50 -39.17
N ASP A 108 6.39 -16.27 -39.22
CA ASP A 108 6.74 -15.23 -38.26
C ASP A 108 6.01 -15.48 -36.95
N SER A 109 6.74 -15.93 -35.93
CA SER A 109 6.19 -16.24 -34.62
C SER A 109 5.82 -14.96 -33.87
N SER A 110 4.55 -14.82 -33.49
CA SER A 110 4.07 -13.72 -32.65
C SER A 110 4.86 -13.64 -31.34
N MET A 111 5.18 -12.41 -30.89
CA MET A 111 5.76 -12.16 -29.57
C MET A 111 4.85 -12.60 -28.41
N LEU A 112 3.57 -12.86 -28.66
CA LEU A 112 2.59 -13.32 -27.66
C LEU A 112 2.26 -14.81 -27.85
N SER A 113 2.59 -15.61 -26.85
CA SER A 113 2.30 -17.04 -26.83
C SER A 113 0.79 -17.31 -26.75
N ARG A 114 0.37 -18.48 -27.26
CA ARG A 114 -1.03 -18.93 -27.19
C ARG A 114 -1.58 -18.98 -25.75
N PRO A 115 -0.84 -19.47 -24.73
CA PRO A 115 -1.30 -19.39 -23.34
C PRO A 115 -1.55 -17.95 -22.86
N GLN A 116 -0.71 -16.98 -23.25
CA GLN A 116 -0.92 -15.57 -22.90
C GLN A 116 -2.19 -15.00 -23.55
N ARG A 117 -2.44 -15.33 -24.83
CA ARG A 117 -3.68 -14.96 -25.53
C ARG A 117 -4.91 -15.54 -24.83
N TYR A 118 -4.87 -16.83 -24.47
CA TYR A 118 -6.00 -17.52 -23.82
C TYR A 118 -6.25 -17.02 -22.38
N ALA A 119 -5.19 -16.70 -21.64
CA ALA A 119 -5.30 -16.10 -20.32
C ALA A 119 -5.96 -14.72 -20.37
N ALA A 120 -5.55 -13.87 -21.32
CA ALA A 120 -6.11 -12.52 -21.50
C ALA A 120 -7.62 -12.55 -21.84
N LEU A 121 -8.08 -13.57 -22.58
CA LEU A 121 -9.49 -13.74 -22.94
C LEU A 121 -10.30 -14.55 -21.91
N GLN A 122 -9.66 -15.06 -20.86
CA GLN A 122 -10.25 -15.98 -19.88
C GLN A 122 -11.00 -17.17 -20.53
N GLN A 123 -10.47 -17.68 -21.64
CA GLN A 123 -11.00 -18.82 -22.38
C GLN A 123 -9.93 -19.44 -23.26
N LYS A 124 -10.13 -20.68 -23.67
CA LYS A 124 -9.34 -21.30 -24.75
C LYS A 124 -10.12 -21.18 -26.05
N GLY A 125 -9.43 -20.90 -27.14
CA GLY A 125 -10.04 -21.01 -28.46
C GLY A 125 -10.25 -22.47 -28.85
N ALA A 126 -11.31 -22.72 -29.59
CA ALA A 126 -11.72 -24.05 -30.05
C ALA A 126 -12.59 -23.92 -31.30
N THR A 127 -12.62 -24.95 -32.14
CA THR A 127 -13.53 -25.01 -33.29
C THR A 127 -14.62 -26.04 -33.04
N LEU A 128 -15.88 -25.61 -33.09
CA LEU A 128 -17.04 -26.48 -33.08
C LEU A 128 -17.55 -26.59 -34.52
N TRP A 129 -17.35 -27.75 -35.12
CA TRP A 129 -17.68 -28.03 -36.51
C TRP A 129 -19.02 -28.76 -36.61
N PHE A 130 -20.09 -28.01 -36.86
CA PHE A 130 -21.42 -28.58 -37.06
C PHE A 130 -21.54 -29.19 -38.47
N THR A 131 -21.77 -30.50 -38.52
CA THR A 131 -21.99 -31.27 -39.76
C THR A 131 -23.36 -31.96 -39.72
N GLY A 132 -24.01 -32.10 -40.87
CA GLY A 132 -25.33 -32.73 -40.97
C GLY A 132 -26.07 -32.33 -42.24
N LEU A 133 -27.20 -32.98 -42.51
CA LEU A 133 -28.05 -32.71 -43.68
C LEU A 133 -28.55 -31.25 -43.73
N SER A 134 -28.88 -30.75 -44.93
CA SER A 134 -29.58 -29.45 -45.03
C SER A 134 -30.87 -29.50 -44.21
N GLY A 135 -31.22 -28.45 -43.46
CA GLY A 135 -32.41 -28.47 -42.59
C GLY A 135 -32.25 -29.25 -41.26
N SER A 136 -31.05 -29.75 -40.92
CA SER A 136 -30.84 -30.53 -39.69
C SER A 136 -30.86 -29.72 -38.38
N GLY A 137 -30.72 -28.38 -38.44
CA GLY A 137 -30.73 -27.51 -37.26
C GLY A 137 -29.39 -26.81 -36.96
N LYS A 138 -28.32 -27.09 -37.71
CA LYS A 138 -26.97 -26.51 -37.50
C LYS A 138 -26.95 -25.00 -37.24
N SER A 139 -27.52 -24.20 -38.16
CA SER A 139 -27.54 -22.73 -38.00
C SER A 139 -28.43 -22.26 -36.85
N THR A 140 -29.44 -23.05 -36.45
CA THR A 140 -30.31 -22.73 -35.30
C THR A 140 -29.54 -22.95 -34.00
N ILE A 141 -28.92 -24.12 -33.84
CA ILE A 141 -28.08 -24.47 -32.69
C ILE A 141 -26.90 -23.49 -32.59
N GLY A 142 -26.22 -23.22 -33.70
CA GLY A 142 -25.08 -22.30 -33.74
C GLY A 142 -25.45 -20.88 -33.27
N ARG A 143 -26.63 -20.35 -33.63
CA ARG A 143 -27.09 -19.03 -33.16
C ARG A 143 -27.47 -19.03 -31.69
N ALA A 144 -28.13 -20.09 -31.22
CA ALA A 144 -28.52 -20.21 -29.81
C ALA A 144 -27.29 -20.35 -28.91
N LEU A 145 -26.32 -21.18 -29.31
CA LEU A 145 -25.05 -21.34 -28.60
C LEU A 145 -24.21 -20.06 -28.62
N GLU A 146 -24.13 -19.36 -29.76
CA GLU A 146 -23.47 -18.05 -29.88
C GLU A 146 -24.04 -17.04 -28.86
N LYS A 147 -25.37 -16.96 -28.75
CA LYS A 147 -26.05 -16.11 -27.76
C LYS A 147 -25.67 -16.48 -26.32
N GLU A 148 -25.73 -17.76 -25.97
CA GLU A 148 -25.40 -18.24 -24.61
C GLU A 148 -23.94 -17.98 -24.24
N LEU A 149 -23.00 -18.21 -25.16
CA LEU A 149 -21.57 -17.94 -24.94
C LEU A 149 -21.29 -16.44 -24.77
N LEU A 150 -21.95 -15.57 -25.56
CA LEU A 150 -21.85 -14.11 -25.40
C LEU A 150 -22.42 -13.64 -24.05
N GLN A 151 -23.53 -14.21 -23.59
CA GLN A 151 -24.09 -13.91 -22.26
C GLN A 151 -23.13 -14.30 -21.13
N ARG A 152 -22.31 -15.35 -21.34
CA ARG A 152 -21.22 -15.77 -20.45
C ARG A 152 -19.91 -14.97 -20.66
N ARG A 153 -19.97 -13.87 -21.41
CA ARG A 153 -18.84 -12.99 -21.77
C ARG A 153 -17.70 -13.72 -22.47
N LYS A 154 -18.01 -14.72 -23.29
CA LYS A 154 -17.03 -15.45 -24.09
C LYS A 154 -16.94 -14.87 -25.51
N HIS A 155 -15.72 -14.82 -26.02
CA HIS A 155 -15.40 -14.45 -27.39
C HIS A 155 -15.73 -15.62 -28.31
N VAL A 156 -16.79 -15.46 -29.10
CA VAL A 156 -17.31 -16.47 -30.03
C VAL A 156 -17.50 -15.82 -31.40
N TYR A 157 -17.29 -16.59 -32.48
CA TYR A 157 -17.56 -16.13 -33.83
C TYR A 157 -18.10 -17.28 -34.70
N ARG A 158 -19.14 -17.00 -35.49
CA ARG A 158 -19.82 -18.01 -36.31
C ARG A 158 -19.50 -17.89 -37.80
N LEU A 159 -18.91 -18.94 -38.36
CA LEU A 159 -18.67 -19.13 -39.80
C LEU A 159 -19.79 -20.00 -40.39
N ASP A 160 -20.80 -19.34 -40.96
CA ASP A 160 -21.93 -20.02 -41.60
C ASP A 160 -21.74 -20.12 -43.11
N GLY A 161 -22.10 -21.27 -43.68
CA GLY A 161 -22.00 -21.55 -45.12
C GLY A 161 -22.63 -20.49 -46.03
N ASP A 162 -23.74 -19.88 -45.60
CA ASP A 162 -24.38 -18.82 -46.37
C ASP A 162 -23.53 -17.53 -46.36
N ASN A 163 -22.91 -17.20 -45.23
CA ASN A 163 -22.12 -15.99 -45.05
C ASN A 163 -20.75 -16.08 -45.75
N VAL A 164 -20.07 -17.23 -45.64
CA VAL A 164 -18.75 -17.41 -46.27
C VAL A 164 -18.84 -17.46 -47.80
N ARG A 165 -19.97 -17.91 -48.35
CA ARG A 165 -20.23 -17.93 -49.81
C ARG A 165 -20.41 -16.54 -50.42
N LEU A 166 -20.76 -15.52 -49.63
CA LEU A 166 -20.83 -14.14 -50.10
C LEU A 166 -19.44 -13.48 -50.21
N GLY A 167 -18.44 -14.02 -49.51
CA GLY A 167 -17.10 -13.46 -49.41
C GLY A 167 -16.00 -14.46 -49.79
N LEU A 168 -15.44 -15.13 -48.79
CA LEU A 168 -14.26 -16.02 -48.90
C LEU A 168 -14.42 -17.14 -49.95
N ASN A 169 -15.65 -17.62 -50.15
CA ASN A 169 -15.97 -18.75 -51.03
C ASN A 169 -16.85 -18.33 -52.22
N ARG A 170 -16.86 -17.05 -52.61
CA ARG A 170 -17.70 -16.54 -53.71
C ARG A 170 -17.33 -17.09 -55.10
N ASP A 171 -16.11 -17.59 -55.24
CA ASP A 171 -15.54 -18.18 -56.46
C ASP A 171 -15.81 -19.69 -56.59
N LEU A 172 -16.46 -20.32 -55.60
CA LEU A 172 -16.70 -21.76 -55.55
C LEU A 172 -18.15 -22.11 -55.90
N GLY A 173 -18.32 -23.12 -56.75
CA GLY A 173 -19.61 -23.68 -57.15
C GLY A 173 -20.17 -24.73 -56.18
N PHE A 174 -20.76 -25.79 -56.75
CA PHE A 174 -21.42 -26.86 -56.00
C PHE A 174 -20.90 -28.26 -56.35
N SER A 175 -19.86 -28.38 -57.17
CA SER A 175 -19.21 -29.67 -57.46
C SER A 175 -18.55 -30.25 -56.21
N GLU A 176 -18.22 -31.54 -56.25
CA GLU A 176 -17.51 -32.21 -55.16
C GLU A 176 -16.17 -31.54 -54.82
N THR A 177 -15.39 -31.16 -55.84
CA THR A 177 -14.11 -30.45 -55.68
C THR A 177 -14.28 -29.07 -55.05
N ASP A 178 -15.30 -28.31 -55.44
CA ASP A 178 -15.57 -26.98 -54.90
C ASP A 178 -16.08 -27.05 -53.45
N ARG A 179 -16.83 -28.12 -53.11
CA ARG A 179 -17.25 -28.39 -51.72
C ARG A 179 -16.07 -28.76 -50.84
N ALA A 180 -15.15 -29.60 -51.33
CA ALA A 180 -13.92 -29.93 -50.62
C ALA A 180 -13.07 -28.69 -50.36
N GLU A 181 -12.86 -27.84 -51.37
CA GLU A 181 -12.12 -26.58 -51.21
C GLU A 181 -12.83 -25.59 -50.26
N SER A 182 -14.17 -25.56 -50.29
CA SER A 182 -14.94 -24.75 -49.35
C SER A 182 -14.74 -25.19 -47.90
N VAL A 183 -14.74 -26.51 -47.64
CA VAL A 183 -14.44 -27.08 -46.32
C VAL A 183 -13.00 -26.77 -45.91
N ARG A 184 -12.03 -26.95 -46.82
CA ARG A 184 -10.62 -26.65 -46.56
C ARG A 184 -10.40 -25.18 -46.17
N ARG A 185 -10.93 -24.22 -46.95
CA ARG A 185 -10.80 -22.77 -46.67
C ARG A 185 -11.40 -22.38 -45.32
N VAL A 186 -12.58 -22.90 -45.01
CA VAL A 186 -13.24 -22.62 -43.73
C VAL A 186 -12.52 -23.31 -42.57
N GLY A 187 -11.96 -24.50 -42.80
CA GLY A 187 -11.09 -25.21 -41.87
C GLY A 187 -9.87 -24.39 -41.46
N GLU A 188 -9.11 -23.88 -42.45
CA GLU A 188 -7.95 -22.99 -42.22
C GLU A 188 -8.35 -21.72 -41.46
N MET A 189 -9.42 -21.06 -41.88
CA MET A 189 -9.92 -19.86 -41.21
C MET A 189 -10.32 -20.15 -39.76
N SER A 190 -11.04 -21.25 -39.52
CA SER A 190 -11.49 -21.63 -38.18
C SER A 190 -10.32 -21.94 -37.23
N ALA A 191 -9.26 -22.55 -37.76
CA ALA A 191 -8.05 -22.82 -36.99
C ALA A 191 -7.35 -21.52 -36.56
N LEU A 192 -7.28 -20.51 -37.44
CA LEU A 192 -6.70 -19.20 -37.10
C LEU A 192 -7.50 -18.47 -36.00
N PHE A 193 -8.84 -18.48 -36.09
CA PHE A 193 -9.69 -17.89 -35.04
C PHE A 193 -9.53 -18.63 -33.70
N ALA A 194 -9.49 -19.96 -33.72
CA ALA A 194 -9.30 -20.76 -32.53
C ALA A 194 -7.87 -20.60 -31.95
N GLU A 195 -6.86 -20.42 -32.78
CA GLU A 195 -5.51 -20.09 -32.32
C GLU A 195 -5.47 -18.73 -31.63
N ALA A 196 -6.25 -17.75 -32.12
CA ALA A 196 -6.41 -16.43 -31.51
C ALA A 196 -7.17 -16.44 -30.18
N GLY A 197 -7.80 -17.56 -29.80
CA GLY A 197 -8.53 -17.72 -28.55
C GLY A 197 -10.04 -17.56 -28.68
N VAL A 198 -10.56 -17.44 -29.91
CA VAL A 198 -12.00 -17.35 -30.19
C VAL A 198 -12.61 -18.75 -30.22
N ILE A 199 -13.82 -18.92 -29.68
CA ILE A 199 -14.62 -20.14 -29.89
C ILE A 199 -15.29 -19.99 -31.26
N THR A 200 -14.84 -20.76 -32.24
CA THR A 200 -15.33 -20.67 -33.62
C THR A 200 -16.43 -21.68 -33.86
N LEU A 201 -17.62 -21.21 -34.22
CA LEU A 201 -18.76 -22.06 -34.58
C LEU A 201 -18.86 -22.18 -36.09
N VAL A 202 -18.63 -23.36 -36.66
CA VAL A 202 -18.70 -23.58 -38.11
C VAL A 202 -19.97 -24.33 -38.46
N ALA A 203 -20.85 -23.71 -39.24
CA ALA A 203 -22.09 -24.34 -39.71
C ALA A 203 -22.04 -24.59 -41.23
N LEU A 204 -21.57 -25.77 -41.62
CA LEU A 204 -21.49 -26.23 -43.01
C LEU A 204 -22.23 -27.56 -43.19
N VAL A 205 -22.60 -27.90 -44.42
CA VAL A 205 -23.13 -29.26 -44.69
C VAL A 205 -22.01 -30.29 -44.60
N SER A 206 -20.82 -29.96 -45.13
CA SER A 206 -19.60 -30.78 -45.10
C SER A 206 -19.86 -32.29 -45.24
N PRO A 207 -20.42 -32.76 -46.37
CA PRO A 207 -21.04 -34.08 -46.45
C PRO A 207 -20.05 -35.25 -46.46
N PHE A 208 -18.82 -35.04 -46.91
CA PHE A 208 -17.82 -36.09 -47.04
C PHE A 208 -16.91 -36.14 -45.80
N ARG A 209 -16.52 -37.34 -45.34
CA ARG A 209 -15.66 -37.52 -44.17
C ARG A 209 -14.24 -37.01 -44.42
N ALA A 210 -13.63 -37.38 -45.55
CA ALA A 210 -12.23 -37.08 -45.81
C ALA A 210 -11.88 -35.58 -45.67
N PRO A 211 -12.64 -34.62 -46.22
CA PRO A 211 -12.41 -33.20 -45.96
C PRO A 211 -12.59 -32.76 -44.50
N ARG A 212 -13.49 -33.40 -43.72
CA ARG A 212 -13.65 -33.09 -42.28
C ARG A 212 -12.46 -33.63 -41.48
N ASP A 213 -11.99 -34.82 -41.82
CA ASP A 213 -10.80 -35.44 -41.22
C ASP A 213 -9.54 -34.62 -41.50
N GLU A 214 -9.42 -34.00 -42.68
CA GLU A 214 -8.34 -33.06 -42.99
C GLU A 214 -8.37 -31.82 -42.08
N VAL A 215 -9.55 -31.24 -41.83
CA VAL A 215 -9.70 -30.10 -40.92
C VAL A 215 -9.39 -30.49 -39.47
N ARG A 216 -9.81 -31.68 -39.05
CA ARG A 216 -9.47 -32.26 -37.74
C ARG A 216 -7.95 -32.41 -37.60
N ALA A 217 -7.29 -33.02 -38.58
CA ALA A 217 -5.84 -33.21 -38.60
C ALA A 217 -5.07 -31.87 -38.57
N LEU A 218 -5.60 -30.82 -39.23
CA LEU A 218 -5.05 -29.47 -39.15
C LEU A 218 -5.09 -28.93 -37.71
N HIS A 219 -6.24 -29.03 -37.04
CA HIS A 219 -6.39 -28.55 -35.67
C HIS A 219 -5.52 -29.36 -34.68
N GLU A 220 -5.41 -30.68 -34.86
CA GLU A 220 -4.51 -31.54 -34.09
C GLU A 220 -3.05 -31.13 -34.28
N LYS A 221 -2.61 -30.91 -35.53
CA LYS A 221 -1.25 -30.43 -35.85
C LYS A 221 -0.96 -29.09 -35.17
N MET A 222 -1.93 -28.18 -35.15
CA MET A 222 -1.82 -26.89 -34.46
C MET A 222 -2.02 -27.00 -32.94
N ARG A 223 -2.37 -28.17 -32.41
CA ARG A 223 -2.69 -28.41 -30.99
C ARG A 223 -3.84 -27.52 -30.49
N ILE A 224 -4.89 -27.39 -31.30
CA ILE A 224 -6.10 -26.61 -31.03
C ILE A 224 -7.27 -27.59 -30.85
N PRO A 225 -8.13 -27.40 -29.83
CA PRO A 225 -9.32 -28.23 -29.66
C PRO A 225 -10.29 -28.14 -30.85
N PHE A 226 -10.69 -29.30 -31.37
CA PHE A 226 -11.67 -29.45 -32.45
C PHE A 226 -12.79 -30.40 -32.01
N TYR A 227 -14.03 -29.98 -32.22
CA TYR A 227 -15.23 -30.75 -31.88
C TYR A 227 -16.08 -30.91 -33.12
N GLU A 228 -16.15 -32.13 -33.65
CA GLU A 228 -17.12 -32.46 -34.67
C GLU A 228 -18.49 -32.67 -34.02
N VAL A 229 -19.42 -31.77 -34.32
CA VAL A 229 -20.79 -31.79 -33.81
C VAL A 229 -21.68 -32.39 -34.89
N TYR A 230 -22.04 -33.66 -34.74
CA TYR A 230 -22.94 -34.33 -35.64
C TYR A 230 -24.38 -33.97 -35.29
N VAL A 231 -25.03 -33.21 -36.18
CA VAL A 231 -26.43 -32.81 -36.07
C VAL A 231 -27.27 -33.80 -36.86
N ASP A 232 -27.65 -34.87 -36.18
CA ASP A 232 -28.30 -36.05 -36.73
C ASP A 232 -29.82 -35.86 -36.82
N VAL A 233 -30.33 -36.07 -38.02
CA VAL A 233 -31.75 -36.04 -38.34
C VAL A 233 -32.01 -37.00 -39.50
N PRO A 234 -33.10 -37.78 -39.47
CA PRO A 234 -33.51 -38.56 -40.64
C PRO A 234 -33.78 -37.67 -41.85
N VAL A 235 -33.40 -38.12 -43.05
CA VAL A 235 -33.63 -37.40 -44.32
C VAL A 235 -35.10 -37.03 -44.49
N SER A 236 -36.03 -37.91 -44.11
CA SER A 236 -37.47 -37.65 -44.16
C SER A 236 -37.87 -36.43 -43.32
N VAL A 237 -37.40 -36.36 -42.07
CA VAL A 237 -37.70 -35.24 -41.16
C VAL A 237 -37.03 -33.93 -41.65
N ALA A 238 -35.82 -34.01 -42.21
CA ALA A 238 -35.16 -32.85 -42.81
C ALA A 238 -35.89 -32.33 -44.05
N ALA A 239 -36.40 -33.25 -44.88
CA ALA A 239 -37.21 -32.94 -46.05
C ALA A 239 -38.60 -32.40 -45.66
N ASP A 240 -39.21 -32.88 -44.59
CA ASP A 240 -40.48 -32.34 -44.07
C ASP A 240 -40.32 -30.91 -43.56
N ARG A 241 -39.19 -30.60 -42.92
CA ARG A 241 -38.88 -29.24 -42.41
C ARG A 241 -38.67 -28.22 -43.53
N ASP A 242 -38.16 -28.65 -44.69
CA ASP A 242 -37.71 -27.89 -45.87
C ASP A 242 -37.59 -26.36 -45.71
N VAL A 243 -36.78 -25.92 -44.73
CA VAL A 243 -36.75 -24.52 -44.25
C VAL A 243 -36.44 -23.51 -45.37
N LYS A 244 -35.77 -23.96 -46.43
CA LYS A 244 -35.33 -23.15 -47.57
C LYS A 244 -35.97 -23.56 -48.91
N GLY A 245 -36.93 -24.49 -48.91
CA GLY A 245 -37.54 -25.01 -50.15
C GLY A 245 -36.56 -25.78 -51.06
N LEU A 246 -35.44 -26.26 -50.52
CA LEU A 246 -34.36 -26.87 -51.30
C LEU A 246 -34.61 -28.37 -51.54
N TYR A 247 -35.27 -29.06 -50.62
CA TYR A 247 -35.60 -30.47 -50.80
C TYR A 247 -36.65 -30.65 -51.90
N LYS A 248 -37.70 -29.82 -51.90
CA LYS A 248 -38.72 -29.83 -52.95
C LYS A 248 -38.10 -29.62 -54.35
N ARG A 249 -37.23 -28.61 -54.49
CA ARG A 249 -36.54 -28.30 -55.75
C ARG A 249 -35.54 -29.36 -56.18
N ALA A 250 -34.90 -30.04 -55.23
CA ALA A 250 -34.03 -31.18 -55.52
C ALA A 250 -34.81 -32.41 -56.00
N MET A 251 -35.99 -32.69 -55.41
CA MET A 251 -36.88 -33.77 -55.84
C MET A 251 -37.52 -33.50 -57.22
N GLU A 252 -37.78 -32.23 -57.54
CA GLU A 252 -38.25 -31.77 -58.85
C GLU A 252 -37.12 -31.74 -59.92
N GLY A 253 -35.87 -32.04 -59.53
CA GLY A 253 -34.71 -32.13 -60.44
C GLY A 253 -34.08 -30.78 -60.80
N GLU A 254 -34.50 -29.68 -60.17
CA GLU A 254 -33.95 -28.33 -60.41
C GLU A 254 -32.56 -28.14 -59.80
N ILE A 255 -32.27 -28.82 -58.68
CA ILE A 255 -30.95 -28.79 -58.01
C ILE A 255 -30.26 -30.12 -58.24
N LYS A 256 -29.23 -30.11 -59.10
CA LYS A 256 -28.38 -31.27 -59.34
C LYS A 256 -27.40 -31.44 -58.16
N GLU A 257 -27.13 -32.69 -57.77
CA GLU A 257 -26.14 -33.06 -56.74
C GLU A 257 -26.46 -32.61 -55.31
N PHE A 258 -27.72 -32.66 -54.89
CA PHE A 258 -28.14 -32.31 -53.53
C PHE A 258 -27.83 -33.43 -52.51
N THR A 259 -27.12 -33.07 -51.43
CA THR A 259 -26.75 -33.99 -50.34
C THR A 259 -27.99 -34.56 -49.64
N GLY A 260 -28.06 -35.89 -49.53
CA GLY A 260 -29.17 -36.63 -48.92
C GLY A 260 -30.27 -37.05 -49.90
N ILE A 261 -30.21 -36.62 -51.18
CA ILE A 261 -31.10 -37.08 -52.26
C ILE A 261 -30.28 -37.68 -53.40
N SER A 262 -29.46 -36.87 -54.07
CA SER A 262 -28.70 -37.27 -55.26
C SER A 262 -27.18 -37.31 -55.05
N SER A 263 -26.71 -36.91 -53.87
CA SER A 263 -25.31 -36.99 -53.41
C SER A 263 -25.29 -37.54 -51.98
N PRO A 264 -24.35 -38.42 -51.60
CA PRO A 264 -24.35 -39.05 -50.29
C PRO A 264 -23.97 -38.07 -49.17
N TYR A 265 -24.48 -38.33 -47.97
CA TYR A 265 -23.95 -37.77 -46.72
C TYR A 265 -23.23 -38.88 -45.99
N GLU A 266 -21.94 -38.68 -45.71
CA GLU A 266 -21.14 -39.62 -44.95
C GLU A 266 -21.13 -39.20 -43.48
N GLU A 267 -21.81 -39.99 -42.65
CA GLU A 267 -21.91 -39.76 -41.22
C GLU A 267 -20.52 -39.84 -40.55
N PRO A 268 -20.22 -38.96 -39.59
CA PRO A 268 -18.97 -39.05 -38.84
C PRO A 268 -18.98 -40.30 -37.95
N HIS A 269 -17.88 -41.06 -37.94
CA HIS A 269 -17.79 -42.28 -37.13
C HIS A 269 -17.61 -41.99 -35.63
N ASN A 270 -16.84 -40.96 -35.29
CA ASN A 270 -16.49 -40.63 -33.91
C ASN A 270 -16.66 -39.13 -33.66
N PRO A 271 -17.89 -38.57 -33.76
CA PRO A 271 -18.11 -37.17 -33.43
C PRO A 271 -17.90 -36.94 -31.92
N GLU A 272 -17.26 -35.84 -31.54
CA GLU A 272 -17.12 -35.45 -30.12
C GLU A 272 -18.47 -35.13 -29.48
N ILE A 273 -19.43 -34.68 -30.27
CA ILE A 273 -20.79 -34.34 -29.83
C ILE A 273 -21.78 -34.85 -30.88
N HIS A 274 -22.73 -35.68 -30.45
CA HIS A 274 -23.81 -36.19 -31.30
C HIS A 274 -25.15 -35.67 -30.77
N LEU A 275 -25.88 -34.96 -31.62
CA LEU A 275 -27.17 -34.35 -31.31
C LEU A 275 -28.27 -34.97 -32.16
N TYR A 276 -29.39 -35.35 -31.52
CA TYR A 276 -30.53 -35.97 -32.17
C TYR A 276 -31.69 -34.98 -32.25
N THR A 277 -31.70 -34.14 -33.29
CA THR A 277 -32.57 -32.94 -33.34
C THR A 277 -34.04 -33.23 -33.64
N SER A 278 -34.39 -34.48 -33.88
CA SER A 278 -35.79 -34.92 -34.00
C SER A 278 -36.42 -35.28 -32.65
N THR A 279 -35.60 -35.50 -31.63
CA THR A 279 -36.03 -36.00 -30.31
C THR A 279 -35.59 -35.11 -29.14
N GLN A 280 -34.71 -34.13 -29.38
CA GLN A 280 -34.18 -33.20 -28.39
C GLN A 280 -34.75 -31.80 -28.59
N SER A 281 -34.85 -31.02 -27.51
CA SER A 281 -35.15 -29.59 -27.58
C SER A 281 -33.88 -28.78 -27.91
N LEU A 282 -34.05 -27.56 -28.45
CA LEU A 282 -32.93 -26.66 -28.74
C LEU A 282 -32.14 -26.32 -27.48
N GLU A 283 -32.84 -26.15 -26.36
CA GLU A 283 -32.24 -25.89 -25.05
C GLU A 283 -31.37 -27.07 -24.59
N ASP A 284 -31.84 -28.31 -24.76
CA ASP A 284 -31.08 -29.52 -24.42
C ASP A 284 -29.84 -29.67 -25.32
N GLU A 285 -29.98 -29.41 -26.62
CA GLU A 285 -28.88 -29.45 -27.59
C GLU A 285 -27.76 -28.46 -27.21
N VAL A 286 -28.13 -27.21 -26.90
CA VAL A 286 -27.18 -26.18 -26.48
C VAL A 286 -26.55 -26.53 -25.13
N LYS A 287 -27.33 -27.09 -24.20
CA LYS A 287 -26.85 -27.54 -22.89
C LYS A 287 -25.80 -28.64 -23.02
N ILE A 288 -26.03 -29.66 -23.84
CA ILE A 288 -25.07 -30.75 -24.09
C ILE A 288 -23.73 -30.18 -24.57
N ILE A 289 -23.77 -29.24 -25.52
CA ILE A 289 -22.55 -28.61 -26.03
C ILE A 289 -21.85 -27.82 -24.92
N LEU A 290 -22.58 -26.98 -24.18
CA LEU A 290 -22.01 -26.17 -23.09
C LEU A 290 -21.36 -27.03 -22.00
N GLU A 291 -22.02 -28.13 -21.59
CA GLU A 291 -21.48 -29.07 -20.61
C GLU A 291 -20.16 -29.68 -21.09
N LYS A 292 -20.08 -30.05 -22.37
CA LYS A 292 -18.83 -30.54 -22.98
C LYS A 292 -17.72 -29.48 -22.95
N LEU A 293 -18.02 -28.23 -23.33
CA LEU A 293 -17.05 -27.13 -23.31
C LEU A 293 -16.57 -26.79 -21.90
N VAL A 294 -17.43 -26.91 -20.88
CA VAL A 294 -17.07 -26.73 -19.47
C VAL A 294 -16.17 -27.86 -18.99
N MET A 295 -16.55 -29.12 -19.27
CA MET A 295 -15.79 -30.31 -18.88
C MET A 295 -14.36 -30.28 -19.42
N ASP A 296 -14.20 -29.86 -20.68
CA ASP A 296 -12.89 -29.78 -21.33
C ASP A 296 -12.12 -28.49 -20.98
N GLY A 297 -12.66 -27.67 -20.07
CA GLY A 297 -12.04 -26.46 -19.56
C GLY A 297 -11.77 -25.42 -20.63
N LEU A 298 -12.67 -25.29 -21.62
CA LEU A 298 -12.55 -24.31 -22.71
C LEU A 298 -13.11 -22.95 -22.32
N LEU A 299 -14.10 -22.94 -21.44
CA LEU A 299 -14.66 -21.69 -20.89
C LEU A 299 -13.75 -21.10 -19.79
N THR A 300 -12.55 -21.64 -19.61
CA THR A 300 -11.56 -21.24 -18.62
C THR A 300 -10.16 -21.16 -19.28
N GLY A 301 -9.51 -20.00 -19.25
CA GLY A 301 -8.10 -19.89 -19.62
C GLY A 301 -7.24 -20.37 -18.44
N VAL A 302 -6.56 -21.51 -18.56
CA VAL A 302 -5.99 -22.24 -17.40
C VAL A 302 -4.90 -21.44 -16.66
N MET A 303 -5.12 -21.12 -15.38
CA MET A 303 -4.68 -21.97 -14.26
C MET A 303 -5.91 -22.59 -13.60
N GLU A 304 -5.81 -23.84 -13.11
CA GLU A 304 -6.85 -24.46 -12.30
C GLU A 304 -7.21 -23.55 -11.13
N GLN A 305 -8.50 -23.23 -11.02
CA GLN A 305 -9.09 -22.78 -9.76
C GLN A 305 -9.15 -24.01 -8.83
N PRO A 306 -8.78 -23.90 -7.55
CA PRO A 306 -9.03 -24.94 -6.57
C PRO A 306 -10.52 -25.32 -6.63
N THR A 307 -10.80 -26.61 -6.75
CA THR A 307 -12.14 -27.16 -6.65
C THR A 307 -12.66 -26.94 -5.24
N GLY A 308 -13.61 -26.01 -5.11
CA GLY A 308 -14.28 -25.64 -3.86
C GLY A 308 -14.79 -24.20 -3.99
N TYR A 309 -16.03 -23.95 -3.58
CA TYR A 309 -16.59 -22.59 -3.53
C TYR A 309 -15.57 -21.61 -2.93
N LEU A 310 -15.49 -20.38 -3.48
CA LEU A 310 -14.57 -19.29 -3.08
C LEU A 310 -14.62 -19.00 -1.56
N THR A 311 -13.96 -19.82 -0.74
CA THR A 311 -13.84 -19.59 0.70
C THR A 311 -12.50 -18.96 0.98
N VAL A 312 -12.51 -17.67 1.35
CA VAL A 312 -11.37 -16.89 1.89
C VAL A 312 -10.26 -16.62 0.85
N ALA A 313 -9.87 -15.36 0.63
CA ALA A 313 -8.76 -15.08 -0.28
C ALA A 313 -7.46 -15.75 0.19
N ALA A 314 -6.72 -16.33 -0.76
CA ALA A 314 -5.38 -16.82 -0.52
C ALA A 314 -4.45 -15.64 -0.16
N ILE A 315 -3.49 -15.89 0.74
CA ILE A 315 -2.41 -14.94 1.00
C ILE A 315 -1.59 -14.83 -0.30
N ASP A 316 -1.17 -13.62 -0.67
CA ASP A 316 -0.47 -13.34 -1.94
C ASP A 316 0.77 -14.20 -2.19
N ALA A 317 1.34 -14.73 -1.10
CA ALA A 317 2.04 -15.99 -1.09
C ALA A 317 1.88 -16.58 0.31
N SER A 318 1.67 -17.89 0.40
CA SER A 318 1.89 -18.55 1.69
C SER A 318 3.31 -18.21 2.12
N ASN A 319 3.48 -17.54 3.25
CA ASN A 319 4.39 -18.13 4.23
C ASN A 319 3.90 -19.57 4.30
N ASP A 320 4.65 -20.50 3.68
CA ASP A 320 4.26 -21.90 3.54
C ASP A 320 3.51 -22.31 4.80
N ALA A 321 2.40 -23.05 4.73
CA ALA A 321 1.71 -23.42 5.96
C ALA A 321 2.65 -24.12 6.97
N ALA A 322 3.80 -24.64 6.48
CA ALA A 322 4.94 -25.13 7.23
C ALA A 322 5.97 -24.06 7.72
N THR A 323 6.05 -22.88 7.12
CA THR A 323 7.00 -21.79 7.41
C THR A 323 6.34 -20.59 8.12
N SER A 324 5.01 -20.43 8.03
CA SER A 324 4.28 -19.46 8.86
C SER A 324 4.43 -19.76 10.34
N SER A 325 4.54 -21.03 10.73
CA SER A 325 4.89 -21.43 12.11
C SER A 325 6.33 -21.07 12.51
N THR A 326 7.24 -20.82 11.54
CA THR A 326 8.62 -20.43 11.88
C THR A 326 8.81 -18.92 12.11
N GLN A 327 7.91 -18.06 11.61
CA GLN A 327 7.92 -16.62 11.88
C GLN A 327 6.85 -16.19 12.89
N PHE A 328 5.74 -16.91 13.00
CA PHE A 328 4.64 -16.56 13.90
C PHE A 328 4.65 -17.44 15.14
N LEU A 329 5.03 -16.81 16.25
CA LEU A 329 4.73 -17.21 17.63
C LEU A 329 5.36 -18.52 18.17
N ASP A 330 5.65 -19.54 17.36
CA ASP A 330 6.10 -20.85 17.88
C ASP A 330 7.59 -20.92 18.25
N ARG A 331 8.38 -19.90 17.91
CA ARG A 331 9.73 -19.71 18.47
C ARG A 331 9.93 -18.27 18.91
N LEU A 332 9.26 -17.86 19.98
CA LEU A 332 9.89 -16.88 20.86
C LEU A 332 11.20 -17.53 21.34
N ARG A 333 12.32 -17.14 20.72
CA ARG A 333 13.63 -17.57 21.19
C ARG A 333 13.82 -16.91 22.55
N ASN A 334 13.70 -17.69 23.62
CA ASN A 334 13.99 -17.23 24.99
C ASN A 334 15.50 -16.94 25.21
N SER A 335 16.33 -17.09 24.18
CA SER A 335 17.77 -16.89 24.23
C SER A 335 18.18 -15.76 23.30
N HIS A 336 18.69 -14.68 23.88
CA HIS A 336 19.37 -13.63 23.15
C HIS A 336 20.61 -14.18 22.41
N PRO A 337 21.00 -13.61 21.26
CA PRO A 337 22.25 -13.93 20.59
C PRO A 337 23.48 -13.64 21.48
N ASP A 338 24.61 -14.27 21.18
CA ASP A 338 25.89 -14.00 21.85
C ASP A 338 26.24 -12.50 21.74
N ASN A 339 26.78 -11.91 22.82
CA ASN A 339 27.09 -10.48 22.93
C ASN A 339 25.87 -9.54 22.78
N TYR A 340 24.66 -9.99 23.15
CA TYR A 340 23.45 -9.18 23.10
C TYR A 340 23.59 -7.77 23.71
N ASP A 341 24.26 -7.65 24.85
CA ASP A 341 24.44 -6.38 25.55
C ASP A 341 25.31 -5.38 24.76
N ALA A 342 26.12 -5.87 23.82
CA ALA A 342 26.97 -5.05 22.95
C ALA A 342 26.30 -4.65 21.62
N LEU A 343 25.12 -5.21 21.30
CA LEU A 343 24.42 -4.86 20.04
C LEU A 343 23.97 -3.39 20.03
N PRO A 344 23.96 -2.72 18.87
CA PRO A 344 23.42 -1.37 18.78
C PRO A 344 21.90 -1.38 18.98
N ARG A 345 21.39 -0.38 19.71
CA ARG A 345 19.95 -0.17 19.95
C ARG A 345 19.44 0.92 19.01
N VAL A 346 18.38 0.64 18.27
CA VAL A 346 17.68 1.61 17.40
C VAL A 346 16.31 1.89 18.00
N LEU A 347 16.07 3.15 18.32
CA LEU A 347 14.77 3.58 18.84
C LEU A 347 13.73 3.66 17.72
N LEU A 348 12.56 3.09 17.99
CA LEU A 348 11.35 3.24 17.20
C LEU A 348 10.52 4.41 17.72
N ARG A 349 10.00 5.24 16.80
CA ARG A 349 8.92 6.18 17.12
C ARG A 349 7.62 5.42 17.32
N ASN A 350 6.59 6.10 17.86
CA ASN A 350 5.27 5.52 18.04
C ASN A 350 4.71 4.95 16.71
N GLU A 351 4.88 5.68 15.60
CA GLU A 351 4.47 5.24 14.26
C GLU A 351 5.23 4.00 13.78
N ASP A 352 6.52 3.91 14.12
CA ASP A 352 7.38 2.80 13.70
C ASP A 352 7.02 1.50 14.44
N VAL A 353 6.54 1.58 15.70
CA VAL A 353 6.01 0.43 16.45
C VAL A 353 4.78 -0.17 15.75
N HIS A 354 3.90 0.68 15.20
CA HIS A 354 2.76 0.21 14.40
C HIS A 354 3.22 -0.48 13.10
N TRP A 355 4.24 0.06 12.42
CA TRP A 355 4.83 -0.60 11.25
C TRP A 355 5.51 -1.93 11.60
N LEU A 356 6.19 -1.99 12.75
CA LEU A 356 6.78 -3.22 13.27
C LEU A 356 5.70 -4.28 13.51
N GLN A 357 4.55 -3.91 14.10
CA GLN A 357 3.42 -4.81 14.26
C GLN A 357 2.84 -5.24 12.90
N VAL A 358 2.68 -4.30 11.95
CA VAL A 358 2.21 -4.60 10.58
C VAL A 358 3.06 -5.67 9.90
N ILE A 359 4.38 -5.55 10.00
CA ILE A 359 5.34 -6.51 9.44
C ILE A 359 5.27 -7.83 10.22
N GLY A 360 5.47 -7.77 11.53
CA GLY A 360 5.62 -8.95 12.37
C GLY A 360 4.34 -9.78 12.51
N GLU A 361 3.17 -9.18 12.25
CA GLU A 361 1.89 -9.90 12.16
C GLU A 361 1.49 -10.27 10.72
N GLY A 362 2.29 -9.94 9.70
CA GLY A 362 2.11 -10.44 8.33
C GLY A 362 1.05 -9.71 7.52
N TRP A 363 0.59 -8.55 7.97
CA TRP A 363 -0.23 -7.65 7.16
C TRP A 363 0.50 -7.24 5.88
N ALA A 364 1.82 -7.09 5.98
CA ALA A 364 2.72 -6.78 4.86
C ALA A 364 3.22 -8.02 4.11
N ALA A 365 2.76 -9.25 4.41
CA ALA A 365 3.23 -10.45 3.72
C ALA A 365 3.22 -10.29 2.18
N PRO A 366 4.30 -10.70 1.49
CA PRO A 366 5.42 -11.52 1.97
C PRO A 366 6.59 -10.74 2.60
N LEU A 367 6.49 -9.43 2.80
CA LEU A 367 7.55 -8.62 3.40
C LEU A 367 7.88 -9.11 4.83
N ARG A 368 9.14 -9.43 5.10
CA ARG A 368 9.62 -9.98 6.39
C ARG A 368 10.29 -8.95 7.30
N GLY A 369 10.39 -7.70 6.85
CA GLY A 369 11.11 -6.67 7.57
C GLY A 369 10.90 -5.27 7.01
N PHE A 370 11.64 -4.28 7.51
CA PHE A 370 11.65 -2.96 6.88
C PHE A 370 12.29 -3.08 5.49
N MET A 371 11.73 -2.37 4.51
CA MET A 371 12.15 -2.51 3.12
C MET A 371 13.64 -2.18 2.96
N ARG A 372 14.36 -3.07 2.29
CA ARG A 372 15.67 -2.80 1.67
C ARG A 372 15.49 -1.88 0.46
N GLU A 373 16.58 -1.28 -0.04
CA GLU A 373 16.51 -0.26 -1.10
C GLU A 373 15.79 -0.78 -2.35
N GLY A 374 16.11 -2.01 -2.80
CA GLY A 374 15.47 -2.60 -3.98
C GLY A 374 13.95 -2.78 -3.84
N VAL A 375 13.45 -3.15 -2.65
CA VAL A 375 12.02 -3.30 -2.37
C VAL A 375 11.35 -1.93 -2.24
N TYR A 376 12.03 -0.98 -1.61
CA TYR A 376 11.59 0.41 -1.47
C TYR A 376 11.39 1.08 -2.84
N LEU A 377 12.36 0.95 -3.75
CA LEU A 377 12.26 1.48 -5.11
C LEU A 377 11.12 0.83 -5.89
N GLN A 378 10.96 -0.49 -5.81
CA GLN A 378 9.84 -1.18 -6.46
C GLN A 378 8.48 -0.71 -5.93
N SER A 379 8.35 -0.57 -4.61
CA SER A 379 7.15 -0.01 -3.99
C SER A 379 6.90 1.41 -4.51
N LEU A 380 7.90 2.29 -4.48
CA LEU A 380 7.80 3.69 -4.93
C LEU A 380 7.35 3.82 -6.38
N HIS A 381 7.96 3.06 -7.29
CA HIS A 381 7.77 3.23 -8.74
C HIS A 381 6.63 2.38 -9.33
N PHE A 382 6.39 1.19 -8.78
CA PHE A 382 5.47 0.21 -9.40
C PHE A 382 4.26 -0.12 -8.52
N SER A 383 4.19 0.44 -7.31
CA SER A 383 3.18 0.11 -6.30
C SER A 383 3.05 -1.40 -6.01
N SER A 384 4.07 -2.17 -6.39
CA SER A 384 4.13 -3.63 -6.35
C SER A 384 5.57 -4.09 -6.30
N VAL A 385 5.77 -5.28 -5.77
CA VAL A 385 7.08 -5.93 -5.67
C VAL A 385 7.01 -7.28 -6.38
N LEU A 386 8.12 -7.71 -6.97
CA LEU A 386 8.21 -9.07 -7.52
C LEU A 386 8.26 -10.08 -6.37
N TYR A 387 7.38 -11.09 -6.41
CA TYR A 387 7.48 -12.21 -5.48
C TYR A 387 8.65 -13.10 -5.87
N ASP A 388 9.63 -13.22 -4.97
CA ASP A 388 10.71 -14.18 -5.03
C ASP A 388 10.80 -14.93 -3.70
N ALA A 389 10.46 -16.23 -3.71
CA ALA A 389 10.49 -17.07 -2.52
C ALA A 389 11.88 -17.18 -1.85
N ALA A 390 12.95 -16.88 -2.59
CA ALA A 390 14.33 -16.84 -2.11
C ALA A 390 14.83 -15.42 -1.78
N ASN A 391 14.15 -14.36 -2.24
CA ASN A 391 14.71 -12.99 -2.27
C ASN A 391 13.73 -11.91 -1.77
N LEU A 392 12.63 -12.30 -1.11
CA LEU A 392 11.72 -11.33 -0.51
C LEU A 392 12.24 -10.68 0.76
N THR A 393 13.52 -10.90 1.09
CA THR A 393 14.36 -10.08 1.98
C THR A 393 15.89 -10.37 1.91
N ASP A 394 16.40 -11.27 1.05
CA ASP A 394 17.84 -11.65 0.95
C ASP A 394 18.58 -11.00 -0.24
N GLY A 395 18.47 -9.67 -0.39
CA GLY A 395 19.03 -8.97 -1.55
C GLY A 395 20.54 -9.19 -1.74
N ARG A 396 20.94 -10.06 -2.69
CA ARG A 396 22.23 -9.93 -3.40
C ARG A 396 22.11 -8.82 -4.44
N LEU A 397 22.09 -7.57 -3.96
CA LEU A 397 22.49 -6.41 -4.75
C LEU A 397 23.90 -6.04 -4.29
N THR A 398 24.85 -6.08 -5.21
CA THR A 398 26.27 -5.82 -4.94
C THR A 398 26.45 -4.35 -4.55
N LEU A 399 26.75 -4.08 -3.29
CA LEU A 399 26.80 -2.75 -2.65
C LEU A 399 27.84 -1.77 -3.23
N CYS A 400 28.65 -2.19 -4.20
CA CYS A 400 29.70 -1.36 -4.80
C CYS A 400 29.39 -0.92 -6.23
N GLU A 401 28.23 -1.28 -6.79
CA GLU A 401 27.85 -0.91 -8.16
C GLU A 401 26.55 -0.07 -8.17
N PRO A 402 26.51 1.05 -8.90
CA PRO A 402 25.27 1.80 -9.12
C PRO A 402 24.20 0.89 -9.74
N THR A 403 22.97 0.97 -9.24
CA THR A 403 21.84 0.19 -9.79
C THR A 403 21.66 0.51 -11.28
N ASN A 404 22.04 -0.43 -12.15
CA ASN A 404 21.88 -0.29 -13.59
C ASN A 404 20.48 -0.74 -14.01
N PHE A 405 19.53 0.20 -14.09
CA PHE A 405 18.15 -0.08 -14.55
C PHE A 405 18.07 -0.62 -15.99
N SER A 406 19.14 -0.47 -16.79
CA SER A 406 19.23 -0.94 -18.18
C SER A 406 19.50 -2.45 -18.30
N GLU A 407 19.98 -3.08 -17.23
CA GLU A 407 20.36 -4.51 -17.22
C GLU A 407 19.28 -5.43 -16.62
N TYR A 408 18.11 -4.88 -16.28
CA TYR A 408 16.94 -5.73 -16.06
C TYR A 408 16.54 -6.38 -17.40
N SER A 409 17.14 -7.53 -17.68
CA SER A 409 16.67 -8.39 -18.76
C SER A 409 15.23 -8.78 -18.41
N ASN A 410 14.29 -8.49 -19.31
CA ASN A 410 12.94 -9.05 -19.25
C ASN A 410 12.96 -10.60 -19.34
N GLU A 411 14.13 -11.22 -19.54
CA GLU A 411 14.34 -12.68 -19.56
C GLU A 411 13.99 -13.37 -18.23
N PHE A 412 13.98 -12.66 -17.10
CA PHE A 412 13.50 -13.21 -15.81
C PHE A 412 11.99 -12.99 -15.57
N VAL A 413 11.27 -12.35 -16.50
CA VAL A 413 9.82 -12.09 -16.41
C VAL A 413 9.02 -13.25 -16.99
N SER A 414 9.37 -14.48 -16.61
CA SER A 414 8.44 -15.61 -16.65
C SER A 414 8.46 -16.35 -15.31
N LYS A 415 7.34 -16.24 -14.58
CA LYS A 415 7.02 -16.82 -13.26
C LYS A 415 7.71 -16.20 -12.02
N GLY A 416 7.19 -15.04 -11.60
CA GLY A 416 7.21 -14.54 -10.21
C GLY A 416 6.03 -13.59 -10.04
N LYS A 417 4.99 -13.97 -9.29
CA LYS A 417 3.73 -13.19 -9.17
C LYS A 417 4.05 -11.82 -8.56
N ARG A 418 3.69 -10.70 -9.19
CA ARG A 418 3.80 -9.40 -8.50
C ARG A 418 2.82 -9.36 -7.32
N VAL A 419 3.26 -8.82 -6.19
CA VAL A 419 2.42 -8.59 -5.01
C VAL A 419 2.20 -7.09 -4.86
N SER A 420 0.96 -6.69 -4.56
CA SER A 420 0.65 -5.30 -4.29
C SER A 420 1.42 -4.82 -3.05
N MET A 421 2.20 -3.77 -3.21
CA MET A 421 2.99 -3.16 -2.13
C MET A 421 3.10 -1.65 -2.36
N PRO A 422 1.99 -0.94 -2.26
CA PRO A 422 1.90 0.42 -2.75
C PRO A 422 2.51 1.44 -1.78
N VAL A 423 2.68 1.13 -0.50
CA VAL A 423 3.18 2.09 0.49
C VAL A 423 4.59 1.70 0.96
N PRO A 424 5.54 2.65 1.06
CA PRO A 424 6.84 2.38 1.66
C PRO A 424 6.74 2.06 3.16
N ILE A 425 7.16 0.86 3.56
CA ILE A 425 7.25 0.41 4.95
C ILE A 425 8.74 0.41 5.35
N VAL A 426 9.20 1.53 5.88
CA VAL A 426 10.64 1.85 6.08
C VAL A 426 10.87 2.43 7.47
N LEU A 427 12.09 2.30 7.99
CA LEU A 427 12.51 2.84 9.29
C LEU A 427 13.53 3.97 9.09
N PRO A 428 13.14 5.26 9.25
CA PRO A 428 14.08 6.36 9.15
C PRO A 428 15.05 6.44 10.33
N ILE A 429 16.33 6.69 10.05
CA ILE A 429 17.38 6.87 11.07
C ILE A 429 18.22 8.12 10.76
N ASN A 430 18.76 8.75 11.81
CA ASN A 430 19.67 9.88 11.68
C ASN A 430 21.13 9.41 11.54
N ASN A 431 22.05 10.36 11.29
CA ASN A 431 23.46 10.05 11.09
C ASN A 431 24.11 9.44 12.35
N ALA A 432 23.74 9.91 13.55
CA ALA A 432 24.23 9.35 14.81
C ALA A 432 23.87 7.86 14.96
N THR A 433 22.62 7.49 14.65
CA THR A 433 22.14 6.11 14.68
C THR A 433 22.87 5.26 13.63
N LYS A 434 23.07 5.79 12.41
CA LYS A 434 23.85 5.14 11.35
C LYS A 434 25.27 4.81 11.82
N THR A 435 25.97 5.77 12.43
CA THR A 435 27.31 5.56 12.98
C THR A 435 27.32 4.53 14.11
N CYS A 436 26.31 4.55 14.99
CA CYS A 436 26.18 3.58 16.08
C CYS A 436 25.98 2.14 15.57
N ILE A 437 25.21 1.94 14.50
CA ILE A 437 25.02 0.62 13.89
C ILE A 437 26.33 0.09 13.31
N GLY A 438 27.11 0.96 12.64
CA GLY A 438 28.42 0.61 12.09
C GLY A 438 28.35 -0.62 11.18
N ALA A 439 29.21 -1.60 11.46
CA ALA A 439 29.27 -2.88 10.73
C ALA A 439 28.45 -4.01 11.38
N SER A 440 27.59 -3.70 12.36
CA SER A 440 26.81 -4.71 13.07
C SER A 440 25.90 -5.48 12.12
N LYS A 441 25.78 -6.79 12.33
CA LYS A 441 24.87 -7.66 11.57
C LYS A 441 23.49 -7.80 12.22
N VAL A 442 23.36 -7.38 13.46
CA VAL A 442 22.10 -7.41 14.20
C VAL A 442 21.95 -6.12 14.98
N VAL A 443 20.75 -5.56 14.99
CA VAL A 443 20.41 -4.38 15.80
C VAL A 443 19.18 -4.68 16.65
N VAL A 444 19.11 -4.13 17.85
CA VAL A 444 17.96 -4.28 18.75
C VAL A 444 17.02 -3.12 18.53
N LEU A 445 15.76 -3.39 18.21
CA LEU A 445 14.72 -2.37 18.05
C LEU A 445 14.01 -2.13 19.38
N VAL A 446 14.02 -0.87 19.81
CA VAL A 446 13.54 -0.45 21.13
C VAL A 446 12.37 0.50 20.97
N GLY A 447 11.26 0.25 21.67
CA GLY A 447 10.12 1.17 21.67
C GLY A 447 10.38 2.45 22.47
N PRO A 448 9.49 3.47 22.38
CA PRO A 448 9.64 4.74 23.10
C PRO A 448 9.77 4.63 24.63
N SER A 449 9.27 3.53 25.21
CA SER A 449 9.36 3.22 26.63
C SER A 449 10.70 2.58 27.06
N GLY A 450 11.63 2.36 26.12
CA GLY A 450 12.86 1.62 26.37
C GLY A 450 12.70 0.10 26.30
N LYS A 451 11.49 -0.42 26.05
CA LYS A 451 11.24 -1.86 25.90
C LYS A 451 11.85 -2.37 24.59
N GLU A 452 12.67 -3.42 24.64
CA GLU A 452 13.15 -4.13 23.47
C GLU A 452 12.01 -4.94 22.84
N LEU A 453 11.75 -4.73 21.54
CA LEU A 453 10.58 -5.27 20.83
C LEU A 453 10.94 -6.29 19.76
N ALA A 454 12.08 -6.12 19.10
CA ALA A 454 12.50 -6.96 17.99
C ALA A 454 14.01 -6.90 17.76
N LEU A 455 14.54 -7.89 17.07
CA LEU A 455 15.84 -7.84 16.41
C LEU A 455 15.64 -7.51 14.93
N LEU A 456 16.55 -6.71 14.36
CA LEU A 456 16.66 -6.52 12.93
C LEU A 456 17.99 -7.11 12.44
N HIS A 457 17.90 -8.10 11.56
CA HIS A 457 19.03 -8.85 11.01
C HIS A 457 19.45 -8.30 9.64
N ASP A 458 20.75 -8.37 9.40
CA ASP A 458 21.42 -7.95 8.17
C ASP A 458 21.03 -6.52 7.74
N PRO A 459 21.28 -5.51 8.58
CA PRO A 459 20.88 -4.14 8.32
C PRO A 459 21.48 -3.59 7.02
N GLU A 460 20.68 -2.86 6.27
CA GLU A 460 21.07 -2.10 5.08
C GLU A 460 20.64 -0.65 5.27
N ILE A 461 21.59 0.27 5.14
CA ILE A 461 21.36 1.71 5.33
C ILE A 461 21.54 2.40 3.98
N TYR A 462 20.51 3.12 3.54
CA TYR A 462 20.49 3.83 2.26
C TYR A 462 19.82 5.21 2.39
N ASP A 463 19.96 6.07 1.39
CA ASP A 463 19.47 7.45 1.44
C ASP A 463 17.94 7.52 1.41
N HIS A 464 17.36 8.38 2.26
CA HIS A 464 15.91 8.51 2.36
C HIS A 464 15.30 9.26 1.17
N ARG A 465 16.00 10.25 0.60
CA ARG A 465 15.52 11.09 -0.53
C ARG A 465 14.07 11.57 -0.31
N LYS A 466 13.84 12.25 0.82
CA LYS A 466 12.50 12.60 1.35
C LYS A 466 11.58 13.24 0.32
N GLU A 467 12.07 14.22 -0.43
CA GLU A 467 11.28 14.92 -1.47
C GLU A 467 10.74 13.95 -2.52
N GLU A 468 11.59 13.06 -3.06
CA GLU A 468 11.20 12.06 -4.04
C GLU A 468 10.19 11.06 -3.46
N ARG A 469 10.43 10.58 -2.23
CA ARG A 469 9.49 9.70 -1.51
C ARG A 469 8.12 10.34 -1.41
N ILE A 470 8.08 11.61 -0.99
CA ILE A 470 6.84 12.37 -0.78
C ILE A 470 6.12 12.56 -2.12
N ALA A 471 6.81 13.08 -3.13
CA ALA A 471 6.21 13.35 -4.44
C ALA A 471 5.60 12.08 -5.06
N ARG A 472 6.30 10.94 -4.99
CA ARG A 472 5.81 9.67 -5.54
C ARG A 472 4.70 9.05 -4.69
N THR A 473 4.75 9.17 -3.37
CA THR A 473 3.76 8.55 -2.47
C THR A 473 2.45 9.34 -2.43
N PHE A 474 2.53 10.66 -2.34
CA PHE A 474 1.37 11.52 -2.13
C PHE A 474 0.88 12.21 -3.41
N GLY A 475 1.71 12.30 -4.45
CA GLY A 475 1.41 13.06 -5.66
C GLY A 475 1.41 14.58 -5.45
N ALA A 476 1.84 15.06 -4.27
CA ALA A 476 1.90 16.46 -3.91
C ALA A 476 2.96 16.72 -2.83
N MET A 477 3.56 17.90 -2.85
CA MET A 477 4.44 18.43 -1.79
C MET A 477 3.63 19.41 -0.93
N ASP A 478 2.93 18.89 0.07
CA ASP A 478 2.13 19.67 1.01
C ASP A 478 2.74 19.50 2.42
N SER A 479 3.43 20.53 2.93
CA SER A 479 4.08 20.48 4.24
C SER A 479 3.09 20.52 5.41
N GLY A 480 1.84 20.95 5.18
CA GLY A 480 0.76 20.90 6.16
C GLY A 480 0.09 19.52 6.24
N HIS A 481 0.30 18.65 5.26
CA HIS A 481 -0.13 17.26 5.32
C HIS A 481 0.60 16.52 6.46
N PRO A 482 -0.11 15.93 7.43
CA PRO A 482 0.48 15.54 8.71
C PRO A 482 1.50 14.40 8.60
N TYR A 483 1.29 13.44 7.69
CA TYR A 483 2.28 12.38 7.44
C TYR A 483 3.49 12.87 6.61
N ILE A 484 3.30 13.89 5.75
CA ILE A 484 4.41 14.48 4.97
C ILE A 484 5.30 15.26 5.95
N ALA A 485 4.71 16.04 6.84
CA ALA A 485 5.43 16.72 7.92
C ALA A 485 6.24 15.74 8.77
N ALA A 486 5.70 14.55 9.08
CA ALA A 486 6.41 13.51 9.80
C ALA A 486 7.60 12.92 9.02
N ILE A 487 7.49 12.78 7.68
CA ILE A 487 8.61 12.35 6.82
C ILE A 487 9.69 13.44 6.78
N LEU A 488 9.32 14.70 6.60
CA LEU A 488 10.26 15.83 6.53
C LEU A 488 11.11 15.94 7.80
N LYS A 489 10.48 15.74 8.98
CA LYS A 489 11.13 15.77 10.29
C LYS A 489 11.93 14.50 10.64
N SER A 490 11.81 13.42 9.88
CA SER A 490 12.47 12.15 10.18
C SER A 490 13.94 12.13 9.74
N GLY A 491 14.68 11.05 10.02
CA GLY A 491 16.09 10.92 9.67
C GLY A 491 16.39 10.95 8.16
N GLU A 492 17.66 11.23 7.82
CA GLU A 492 18.14 11.34 6.44
C GLU A 492 18.39 10.00 5.74
N TYR A 493 18.49 8.92 6.52
CA TYR A 493 18.72 7.56 6.02
C TYR A 493 17.52 6.67 6.34
N LEU A 494 17.40 5.57 5.61
CA LEU A 494 16.47 4.48 5.87
C LEU A 494 17.24 3.21 6.25
N LEU A 495 16.70 2.47 7.20
CA LEU A 495 17.22 1.18 7.67
C LEU A 495 16.28 0.06 7.21
N GLY A 496 16.77 -0.79 6.31
CA GLY A 496 16.14 -2.04 5.88
C GLY A 496 16.78 -3.25 6.54
N GLY A 497 16.06 -4.37 6.60
CA GLY A 497 16.55 -5.63 7.18
C GLY A 497 15.42 -6.52 7.65
N GLU A 498 15.73 -7.77 8.03
CA GLU A 498 14.73 -8.76 8.44
C GLU A 498 14.33 -8.61 9.91
N ILE A 499 13.04 -8.73 10.22
CA ILE A 499 12.52 -8.56 11.57
C ILE A 499 12.30 -9.92 12.25
N GLU A 500 12.85 -10.05 13.45
CA GLU A 500 12.51 -11.09 14.42
C GLU A 500 11.86 -10.44 15.64
N LEU A 501 10.58 -10.71 15.88
CA LEU A 501 9.88 -10.17 17.06
C LEU A 501 10.34 -10.89 18.34
N LEU A 502 10.72 -10.11 19.37
CA LEU A 502 11.05 -10.63 20.70
C LEU A 502 9.79 -10.91 21.54
N SER A 503 8.69 -10.22 21.26
CA SER A 503 7.40 -10.47 21.89
C SER A 503 6.26 -9.97 21.01
N ARG A 504 5.04 -10.50 21.19
CA ARG A 504 3.84 -9.95 20.56
C ARG A 504 3.67 -8.49 20.99
N ILE A 505 3.46 -7.61 20.02
CA ILE A 505 3.17 -6.19 20.29
C ILE A 505 1.81 -6.08 20.97
N LYS A 506 1.80 -5.42 22.13
CA LYS A 506 0.61 -5.10 22.91
C LYS A 506 0.68 -3.64 23.32
N TYR A 507 -0.46 -2.96 23.28
CA TYR A 507 -0.55 -1.56 23.66
C TYR A 507 -1.01 -1.40 25.11
N ASN A 508 -1.62 -2.43 25.69
CA ASN A 508 -2.18 -2.43 27.05
C ASN A 508 -3.12 -1.25 27.30
N ASP A 509 -3.85 -0.86 26.26
CA ASP A 509 -4.81 0.24 26.23
C ASP A 509 -6.25 -0.27 26.29
N GLY A 510 -6.49 -1.44 26.89
CA GLY A 510 -7.82 -2.05 26.94
C GLY A 510 -8.43 -2.46 25.59
N LEU A 511 -7.72 -2.27 24.47
CA LEU A 511 -8.22 -2.58 23.12
C LEU A 511 -7.47 -3.74 22.45
N ASP A 512 -6.49 -4.35 23.13
CA ASP A 512 -5.68 -5.44 22.56
C ASP A 512 -6.51 -6.66 22.16
N GLU A 513 -7.67 -6.90 22.80
CA GLU A 513 -8.59 -7.98 22.41
C GLU A 513 -9.18 -7.82 21.01
N TYR A 514 -9.26 -6.58 20.51
CA TYR A 514 -9.72 -6.27 19.16
C TYR A 514 -8.59 -6.37 18.12
N ARG A 515 -7.32 -6.40 18.55
CA ARG A 515 -6.13 -6.49 17.68
C ARG A 515 -5.81 -7.94 17.32
N MET A 516 -6.70 -8.52 16.52
CA MET A 516 -6.52 -9.85 15.95
C MET A 516 -5.52 -9.80 14.80
N THR A 517 -4.57 -10.73 14.80
CA THR A 517 -3.65 -10.94 13.68
C THR A 517 -4.41 -11.45 12.44
N PRO A 518 -3.81 -11.40 11.24
CA PRO A 518 -4.36 -12.03 10.04
C PRO A 518 -4.71 -13.51 10.23
N MET A 519 -3.92 -14.27 11.01
CA MET A 519 -4.21 -15.68 11.29
C MET A 519 -5.42 -15.84 12.21
N GLU A 520 -5.46 -15.09 13.33
CA GLU A 520 -6.59 -15.11 14.26
C GLU A 520 -7.90 -14.68 13.59
N LEU A 521 -7.85 -13.71 12.65
CA LEU A 521 -9.01 -13.35 11.84
C LEU A 521 -9.48 -14.49 10.94
N ARG A 522 -8.54 -15.19 10.26
CA ARG A 522 -8.86 -16.36 9.44
C ARG A 522 -9.47 -17.48 10.26
N ASP A 523 -8.92 -17.76 11.44
CA ASP A 523 -9.49 -18.71 12.41
C ASP A 523 -10.91 -18.28 12.79
N ARG A 524 -11.09 -17.00 13.12
CA ARG A 524 -12.40 -16.45 13.49
C ARG A 524 -13.43 -16.59 12.38
N PHE A 525 -13.06 -16.33 11.13
CA PHE A 525 -13.96 -16.50 9.99
C PHE A 525 -14.34 -17.98 9.78
N ARG A 526 -13.39 -18.90 9.98
CA ARG A 526 -13.66 -20.36 9.94
C ARG A 526 -14.60 -20.80 11.06
N GLU A 527 -14.40 -20.34 12.29
CA GLU A 527 -15.29 -20.61 13.42
C GLU A 527 -16.72 -20.13 13.17
N MET A 528 -16.86 -18.99 12.49
CA MET A 528 -18.15 -18.43 12.11
C MET A 528 -18.79 -19.15 10.91
N ASN A 529 -18.14 -20.17 10.34
CA ASN A 529 -18.54 -20.86 9.11
C ASN A 529 -18.79 -19.89 7.94
N ALA A 530 -17.97 -18.84 7.83
CA ALA A 530 -18.10 -17.86 6.76
C ALA A 530 -17.83 -18.53 5.40
N ASP A 531 -18.79 -18.43 4.48
CA ASP A 531 -18.57 -18.85 3.09
C ASP A 531 -17.97 -17.72 2.24
N VAL A 532 -18.14 -16.48 2.68
CA VAL A 532 -17.52 -15.29 2.10
C VAL A 532 -17.26 -14.23 3.17
N VAL A 533 -16.12 -13.54 3.08
CA VAL A 533 -15.75 -12.47 4.00
C VAL A 533 -15.70 -11.13 3.26
N LEU A 534 -16.38 -10.13 3.82
CA LEU A 534 -16.48 -8.79 3.28
C LEU A 534 -15.75 -7.81 4.22
N ALA A 535 -14.70 -7.15 3.75
CA ALA A 535 -13.97 -6.16 4.55
C ALA A 535 -14.48 -4.73 4.30
N PHE A 536 -14.72 -3.99 5.39
CA PHE A 536 -14.95 -2.56 5.36
C PHE A 536 -13.90 -1.85 6.22
N GLN A 537 -13.02 -1.09 5.56
CA GLN A 537 -12.02 -0.25 6.22
C GLN A 537 -12.67 1.05 6.72
N THR A 538 -12.42 1.42 7.97
CA THR A 538 -12.84 2.72 8.50
C THR A 538 -11.82 3.34 9.43
N ARG A 539 -11.63 4.66 9.31
CA ARG A 539 -10.92 5.50 10.30
C ARG A 539 -11.87 6.44 11.06
N ASN A 540 -13.15 6.43 10.72
CA ASN A 540 -14.17 7.36 11.22
C ASN A 540 -15.27 6.59 11.99
N PRO A 541 -16.03 7.28 12.86
CA PRO A 541 -17.27 6.73 13.40
C PRO A 541 -18.21 6.25 12.29
N THR A 542 -18.89 5.14 12.54
CA THR A 542 -19.77 4.51 11.55
C THR A 542 -21.17 5.14 11.65
N HIS A 543 -21.59 5.82 10.58
CA HIS A 543 -22.94 6.36 10.42
C HIS A 543 -23.71 5.54 9.36
N ALA A 544 -24.95 5.92 9.08
CA ALA A 544 -25.85 5.16 8.22
C ALA A 544 -25.39 5.03 6.78
N GLY A 545 -24.51 5.93 6.32
CA GLY A 545 -23.95 5.84 4.98
C GLY A 545 -23.02 4.64 4.88
N HIS A 546 -22.10 4.50 5.85
CA HIS A 546 -21.24 3.34 5.96
C HIS A 546 -22.06 2.05 6.19
N ALA A 547 -23.09 2.09 7.05
CA ALA A 547 -23.95 0.93 7.29
C ALA A 547 -24.73 0.51 6.04
N TYR A 548 -25.21 1.46 5.23
CA TYR A 548 -25.85 1.16 3.94
C TYR A 548 -24.89 0.43 3.00
N LEU A 549 -23.66 0.92 2.83
CA LEU A 549 -22.63 0.26 2.01
C LEU A 549 -22.40 -1.20 2.48
N MET A 550 -22.23 -1.41 3.79
CA MET A 550 -21.99 -2.73 4.37
C MET A 550 -23.19 -3.68 4.23
N ASN A 551 -24.40 -3.21 4.54
CA ASN A 551 -25.62 -4.02 4.46
C ASN A 551 -25.97 -4.35 3.00
N ASN A 552 -25.89 -3.38 2.10
CA ASN A 552 -26.19 -3.60 0.68
C ASN A 552 -25.16 -4.53 0.02
N ALA A 553 -23.87 -4.40 0.35
CA ALA A 553 -22.85 -5.35 -0.11
C ALA A 553 -23.17 -6.78 0.35
N ARG A 554 -23.58 -6.95 1.62
CA ARG A 554 -24.00 -8.25 2.13
C ARG A 554 -25.23 -8.80 1.41
N GLU A 555 -26.24 -7.97 1.16
CA GLU A 555 -27.44 -8.36 0.40
C GLU A 555 -27.11 -8.80 -1.04
N GLN A 556 -26.19 -8.08 -1.71
CA GLN A 556 -25.71 -8.48 -3.04
C GLN A 556 -25.04 -9.85 -3.02
N LEU A 557 -24.25 -10.16 -1.99
CA LEU A 557 -23.63 -11.48 -1.85
C LEU A 557 -24.67 -12.58 -1.58
N ILE A 558 -25.69 -12.32 -0.76
CA ILE A 558 -26.80 -13.27 -0.56
C ILE A 558 -27.53 -13.52 -1.88
N ALA A 559 -27.81 -12.47 -2.66
CA ALA A 559 -28.43 -12.58 -3.97
C ALA A 559 -27.57 -13.36 -4.99
N GLN A 560 -26.24 -13.34 -4.83
CA GLN A 560 -25.29 -14.15 -5.62
C GLN A 560 -25.23 -15.62 -5.16
N GLY A 561 -25.91 -15.98 -4.07
CA GLY A 561 -26.02 -17.36 -3.58
C GLY A 561 -25.16 -17.70 -2.36
N TYR A 562 -24.41 -16.74 -1.81
CA TYR A 562 -23.69 -16.94 -0.55
C TYR A 562 -24.70 -17.05 0.62
N LYS A 563 -24.54 -18.07 1.45
CA LYS A 563 -25.43 -18.41 2.57
C LYS A 563 -25.02 -17.72 3.86
N ASN A 564 -23.72 -17.53 4.11
CA ASN A 564 -23.21 -16.98 5.36
C ASN A 564 -22.13 -15.90 5.18
N PRO A 565 -22.46 -14.77 4.51
CA PRO A 565 -21.53 -13.66 4.36
C PRO A 565 -21.25 -13.01 5.71
N VAL A 566 -19.97 -12.99 6.09
CA VAL A 566 -19.46 -12.33 7.31
C VAL A 566 -18.83 -10.99 6.95
N LEU A 567 -19.31 -9.94 7.61
CA LEU A 567 -18.73 -8.61 7.55
C LEU A 567 -17.55 -8.52 8.51
N TRP A 568 -16.42 -8.03 8.06
CA TRP A 568 -15.33 -7.56 8.90
C TRP A 568 -15.34 -6.03 8.93
N LEU A 569 -15.80 -5.48 10.05
CA LEU A 569 -15.68 -4.06 10.35
C LEU A 569 -14.26 -3.81 10.86
N SER A 570 -13.42 -3.32 9.94
CA SER A 570 -11.98 -3.19 10.14
C SER A 570 -11.64 -1.75 10.50
N SER A 571 -11.58 -1.46 11.80
CA SER A 571 -11.26 -0.13 12.31
C SER A 571 -9.75 0.11 12.29
N LEU A 572 -9.27 1.19 11.68
CA LEU A 572 -7.85 1.55 11.72
C LEU A 572 -7.45 1.96 13.13
N GLY A 573 -6.40 1.37 13.68
CA GLY A 573 -5.91 1.64 15.03
C GLY A 573 -4.42 1.92 15.15
N GLY A 574 -3.72 2.14 14.03
CA GLY A 574 -2.43 2.82 14.06
C GLY A 574 -2.58 4.33 14.22
N TRP A 575 -1.47 5.05 14.00
CA TRP A 575 -1.44 6.51 14.05
C TRP A 575 -2.49 7.15 13.13
N THR A 576 -3.14 8.21 13.62
CA THR A 576 -4.07 9.07 12.87
C THR A 576 -3.77 10.54 13.17
N LYS A 577 -4.15 11.43 12.25
CA LYS A 577 -4.00 12.89 12.46
C LYS A 577 -4.83 13.38 13.65
N GLN A 578 -4.42 14.53 14.21
CA GLN A 578 -4.93 15.01 15.50
C GLN A 578 -6.43 15.34 15.54
N ASP A 579 -7.05 15.73 14.42
CA ASP A 579 -8.48 16.10 14.36
C ASP A 579 -9.42 14.92 14.04
N ASP A 580 -8.86 13.71 13.83
CA ASP A 580 -9.66 12.49 13.72
C ASP A 580 -10.15 12.05 15.11
N VAL A 581 -11.28 11.32 15.14
CA VAL A 581 -11.83 10.79 16.39
C VAL A 581 -10.91 9.69 16.93
N PRO A 582 -10.48 9.74 18.21
CA PRO A 582 -9.58 8.74 18.78
C PRO A 582 -10.13 7.32 18.70
N LEU A 583 -9.22 6.34 18.68
CA LEU A 583 -9.54 4.94 18.42
C LEU A 583 -10.54 4.36 19.42
N ASP A 584 -10.36 4.61 20.71
CA ASP A 584 -11.24 4.11 21.78
C ASP A 584 -12.68 4.60 21.64
N VAL A 585 -12.84 5.87 21.25
CA VAL A 585 -14.15 6.47 21.02
C VAL A 585 -14.80 5.80 19.81
N ARG A 586 -14.03 5.56 18.74
CA ARG A 586 -14.51 4.85 17.56
C ARG A 586 -14.90 3.41 17.88
N VAL A 587 -14.11 2.68 18.65
CA VAL A 587 -14.42 1.30 19.04
C VAL A 587 -15.69 1.26 19.89
N ARG A 588 -15.81 2.09 20.93
CA ARG A 588 -17.05 2.20 21.73
C ARG A 588 -18.26 2.56 20.88
N GLN A 589 -18.09 3.47 19.91
CA GLN A 589 -19.12 3.84 18.96
C GLN A 589 -19.50 2.67 18.05
N HIS A 590 -18.53 1.87 17.60
CA HIS A 590 -18.76 0.68 16.78
C HIS A 590 -19.50 -0.42 17.56
N GLU A 591 -19.13 -0.66 18.81
CA GLU A 591 -19.86 -1.57 19.69
C GLU A 591 -21.31 -1.11 19.91
N ALA A 592 -21.51 0.19 20.12
CA ALA A 592 -22.81 0.78 20.33
C ALA A 592 -23.74 0.59 19.10
N ILE A 593 -23.24 0.79 17.88
CA ILE A 593 -24.06 0.58 16.67
C ILE A 593 -24.35 -0.92 16.40
N LEU A 594 -23.45 -1.83 16.80
CA LEU A 594 -23.66 -3.27 16.70
C LEU A 594 -24.72 -3.73 17.71
N ARG A 595 -24.68 -3.20 18.93
CA ARG A 595 -25.69 -3.44 19.97
C ARG A 595 -27.07 -2.92 19.55
N ASP A 596 -27.11 -1.74 18.95
CA ASP A 596 -28.36 -1.11 18.52
C ASP A 596 -28.92 -1.70 17.19
N GLY A 597 -28.27 -2.73 16.63
CA GLY A 597 -28.77 -3.47 15.47
C GLY A 597 -28.60 -2.76 14.12
N MET A 598 -27.78 -1.70 14.06
CA MET A 598 -27.49 -0.99 12.81
C MET A 598 -26.67 -1.84 11.83
N LEU A 599 -25.84 -2.73 12.39
CA LEU A 599 -25.16 -3.83 11.72
C LEU A 599 -25.49 -5.12 12.48
N ASN A 600 -25.62 -6.23 11.76
CA ASN A 600 -25.92 -7.51 12.40
C ASN A 600 -24.69 -8.04 13.15
N LYS A 601 -24.76 -8.03 14.49
CA LYS A 601 -23.69 -8.52 15.38
C LYS A 601 -23.29 -9.98 15.14
N THR A 602 -24.21 -10.87 14.78
CA THR A 602 -23.91 -12.30 14.62
C THR A 602 -23.13 -12.60 13.34
N SER A 603 -23.27 -11.74 12.33
CA SER A 603 -22.56 -11.86 11.04
C SER A 603 -21.49 -10.77 10.88
N THR A 604 -20.99 -10.20 11.97
CA THR A 604 -19.96 -9.14 11.95
C THR A 604 -18.82 -9.44 12.91
N VAL A 605 -17.59 -9.33 12.43
CA VAL A 605 -16.36 -9.29 13.24
C VAL A 605 -15.90 -7.84 13.32
N LEU A 606 -15.83 -7.29 14.54
CA LEU A 606 -15.17 -6.01 14.81
C LEU A 606 -13.72 -6.29 15.20
N SER A 607 -12.77 -5.76 14.44
CA SER A 607 -11.34 -5.89 14.76
C SER A 607 -10.56 -4.64 14.33
N ILE A 608 -9.51 -4.35 15.08
CA ILE A 608 -8.60 -3.25 14.87
C ILE A 608 -7.48 -3.69 13.92
N TRP A 609 -7.29 -2.92 12.85
CA TRP A 609 -6.16 -3.05 11.93
C TRP A 609 -5.02 -2.11 12.36
N PRO A 610 -3.79 -2.62 12.60
CA PRO A 610 -2.76 -1.86 13.32
C PRO A 610 -1.99 -0.83 12.49
N SER A 611 -2.20 -0.76 11.17
CA SER A 611 -1.43 0.13 10.31
C SER A 611 -1.63 1.61 10.66
N PRO A 612 -0.55 2.44 10.59
CA PRO A 612 -0.68 3.89 10.51
C PRO A 612 -1.55 4.31 9.32
N MET A 613 -2.29 5.40 9.49
CA MET A 613 -3.00 6.09 8.42
C MET A 613 -2.05 7.07 7.73
N ILE A 614 -1.79 6.87 6.45
CA ILE A 614 -0.85 7.69 5.69
C ILE A 614 -1.55 8.93 5.10
N TYR A 615 -2.83 8.83 4.78
CA TYR A 615 -3.63 9.80 4.03
C TYR A 615 -3.18 9.98 2.56
N ALA A 616 -2.70 8.91 1.92
CA ALA A 616 -2.19 8.93 0.53
C ALA A 616 -3.23 8.45 -0.52
N GLY A 617 -4.52 8.57 -0.22
CA GLY A 617 -5.60 8.44 -1.20
C GLY A 617 -5.56 7.17 -2.07
N PRO A 618 -5.54 7.27 -3.41
CA PRO A 618 -5.54 6.11 -4.32
C PRO A 618 -4.36 5.15 -4.16
N ARG A 619 -3.23 5.63 -3.64
CA ARG A 619 -2.07 4.78 -3.36
C ARG A 619 -2.26 3.99 -2.07
N GLU A 620 -2.81 4.63 -1.04
CA GLU A 620 -3.02 3.98 0.25
C GLU A 620 -4.21 3.02 0.25
N VAL A 621 -5.27 3.27 -0.53
CA VAL A 621 -6.42 2.35 -0.58
C VAL A 621 -6.02 0.96 -1.11
N GLN A 622 -5.00 0.89 -1.97
CA GLN A 622 -4.40 -0.38 -2.39
C GLN A 622 -3.78 -1.12 -1.20
N TRP A 623 -3.09 -0.42 -0.29
CA TRP A 623 -2.55 -0.99 0.95
C TRP A 623 -3.68 -1.46 1.87
N HIS A 624 -4.73 -0.65 2.03
CA HIS A 624 -5.90 -1.00 2.83
C HIS A 624 -6.55 -2.29 2.35
N ALA A 625 -6.69 -2.46 1.02
CA ALA A 625 -7.26 -3.65 0.41
C ALA A 625 -6.33 -4.86 0.51
N LYS A 626 -5.04 -4.69 0.20
CA LYS A 626 -4.03 -5.77 0.24
C LYS A 626 -3.88 -6.37 1.64
N SER A 627 -3.84 -5.56 2.69
CA SER A 627 -3.78 -6.09 4.07
C SER A 627 -5.01 -6.93 4.42
N ARG A 628 -6.18 -6.60 3.85
CA ARG A 628 -7.43 -7.34 4.08
C ARG A 628 -7.47 -8.64 3.31
N LYS A 629 -6.95 -8.65 2.09
CA LYS A 629 -6.69 -9.87 1.30
C LYS A 629 -5.80 -10.83 2.10
N ASN A 630 -4.69 -10.34 2.67
CA ASN A 630 -3.79 -11.13 3.51
C ASN A 630 -4.47 -11.71 4.76
N ALA A 631 -5.44 -11.01 5.35
CA ALA A 631 -6.25 -11.51 6.47
C ALA A 631 -7.47 -12.35 6.07
N GLY A 632 -7.65 -12.64 4.78
CA GLY A 632 -8.67 -13.58 4.30
C GLY A 632 -10.01 -12.97 3.90
N ALA A 633 -10.10 -11.64 3.76
CA ALA A 633 -11.25 -11.05 3.10
C ALA A 633 -11.38 -11.61 1.67
N SER A 634 -12.60 -11.86 1.19
CA SER A 634 -12.89 -12.25 -0.20
C SER A 634 -13.30 -11.06 -1.04
N PHE A 635 -13.94 -10.07 -0.40
CA PHE A 635 -14.40 -8.82 -0.99
C PHE A 635 -13.92 -7.62 -0.17
N PHE A 636 -13.65 -6.50 -0.83
CA PHE A 636 -13.33 -5.23 -0.19
C PHE A 636 -14.29 -4.13 -0.65
N ILE A 637 -14.93 -3.48 0.31
CA ILE A 637 -15.83 -2.36 0.05
C ILE A 637 -15.02 -1.09 -0.10
N VAL A 638 -15.21 -0.38 -1.20
CA VAL A 638 -14.58 0.92 -1.45
C VAL A 638 -15.63 1.97 -1.84
N GLY A 639 -15.62 3.09 -1.11
CA GLY A 639 -16.47 4.24 -1.38
C GLY A 639 -15.74 5.35 -2.13
N ARG A 640 -16.31 6.55 -2.05
CA ARG A 640 -15.74 7.79 -2.59
C ARG A 640 -14.62 8.32 -1.69
N ASP A 641 -13.57 8.86 -2.31
CA ASP A 641 -12.41 9.48 -1.70
C ASP A 641 -11.76 8.63 -0.58
N PRO A 642 -11.48 7.34 -0.85
CA PRO A 642 -10.89 6.47 0.16
C PRO A 642 -9.49 6.95 0.48
N ALA A 643 -9.17 6.96 1.77
CA ALA A 643 -7.89 7.43 2.30
C ALA A 643 -7.52 8.89 1.95
N GLY A 644 -8.47 9.70 1.49
CA GLY A 644 -8.23 11.10 1.15
C GLY A 644 -8.10 12.04 2.34
N ILE A 645 -7.56 13.23 2.05
CA ILE A 645 -7.43 14.39 2.94
C ILE A 645 -7.59 15.66 2.12
N LYS A 646 -7.86 16.80 2.77
CA LYS A 646 -7.90 18.12 2.14
C LYS A 646 -6.50 18.71 2.06
N ARG A 647 -6.29 19.60 1.08
CA ARG A 647 -5.04 20.38 0.96
C ARG A 647 -4.89 21.36 2.13
N SER A 648 -3.64 21.69 2.49
CA SER A 648 -3.36 22.67 3.55
C SER A 648 -3.27 24.12 3.08
N ASP A 649 -3.11 24.36 1.78
CA ASP A 649 -2.78 25.66 1.17
C ASP A 649 -3.96 26.64 1.04
N GLY A 650 -5.08 26.38 1.72
CA GLY A 650 -6.20 27.31 1.88
C GLY A 650 -7.35 27.10 0.91
N ASP A 651 -7.11 26.47 -0.25
CA ASP A 651 -8.18 25.94 -1.08
C ASP A 651 -8.76 24.71 -0.38
N LYS A 652 -10.05 24.78 0.01
CA LYS A 652 -10.74 23.71 0.76
C LYS A 652 -10.96 22.42 -0.04
N ASP A 653 -10.24 22.26 -1.14
CA ASP A 653 -10.34 21.17 -2.09
C ASP A 653 -9.70 19.89 -1.55
N ASP A 654 -10.21 18.78 -2.06
CA ASP A 654 -9.71 17.45 -1.73
C ASP A 654 -8.35 17.25 -2.44
N LEU A 655 -7.37 16.66 -1.75
CA LEU A 655 -6.03 16.43 -2.31
C LEU A 655 -6.06 15.46 -3.50
N TYR A 656 -7.05 14.56 -3.51
CA TYR A 656 -7.25 13.55 -4.54
C TYR A 656 -8.61 13.69 -5.20
N ALA A 657 -8.67 13.36 -6.48
CA ALA A 657 -9.95 13.22 -7.15
C ALA A 657 -10.74 12.06 -6.54
N ARG A 658 -12.02 12.32 -6.27
CA ARG A 658 -12.90 11.54 -5.40
C ARG A 658 -13.15 10.10 -5.86
N ASP A 659 -13.02 9.81 -7.15
CA ASP A 659 -13.23 8.45 -7.69
C ASP A 659 -11.93 7.72 -8.05
N HIS A 660 -10.76 8.38 -8.00
CA HIS A 660 -9.49 7.76 -8.39
C HIS A 660 -9.17 6.53 -7.54
N GLY A 661 -9.43 6.56 -6.24
CA GLY A 661 -9.18 5.41 -5.38
C GLY A 661 -9.97 4.16 -5.79
N ARG A 662 -11.19 4.32 -6.31
CA ARG A 662 -12.01 3.21 -6.81
C ARG A 662 -11.41 2.64 -8.09
N PHE A 663 -11.10 3.51 -9.06
CA PHE A 663 -10.58 3.08 -10.37
C PHE A 663 -9.19 2.46 -10.28
N VAL A 664 -8.28 3.09 -9.53
CA VAL A 664 -6.92 2.58 -9.33
C VAL A 664 -6.94 1.21 -8.67
N LEU A 665 -7.81 1.00 -7.68
CA LEU A 665 -7.89 -0.27 -6.97
C LEU A 665 -8.34 -1.43 -7.88
N HIS A 666 -9.24 -1.19 -8.83
CA HIS A 666 -9.66 -2.20 -9.83
C HIS A 666 -8.55 -2.61 -10.81
N MET A 667 -7.51 -1.79 -10.96
CA MET A 667 -6.38 -2.02 -11.88
C MET A 667 -5.07 -2.28 -11.14
N ALA A 668 -5.12 -2.44 -9.81
CA ALA A 668 -3.92 -2.52 -8.99
C ALA A 668 -3.16 -3.83 -9.23
N PRO A 669 -1.85 -3.79 -9.52
CA PRO A 669 -1.05 -4.99 -9.74
C PRO A 669 -0.99 -5.86 -8.48
N GLY A 670 -1.15 -7.18 -8.63
CA GLY A 670 -1.22 -8.15 -7.51
C GLY A 670 -2.58 -8.24 -6.83
N MET A 671 -3.60 -7.51 -7.33
CA MET A 671 -4.97 -7.52 -6.81
C MET A 671 -5.98 -8.14 -7.79
N GLU A 672 -5.52 -8.81 -8.85
CA GLU A 672 -6.33 -9.31 -9.96
C GLU A 672 -7.41 -10.31 -9.49
N ASP A 673 -7.07 -11.14 -8.49
CA ASP A 673 -7.95 -12.16 -7.92
C ASP A 673 -8.75 -11.65 -6.68
N PHE A 674 -8.69 -10.36 -6.35
CA PHE A 674 -9.38 -9.79 -5.19
C PHE A 674 -10.62 -8.99 -5.60
N ASN A 675 -11.78 -9.36 -5.06
CA ASN A 675 -13.04 -8.75 -5.48
C ASN A 675 -13.25 -7.38 -4.83
N ILE A 676 -13.50 -6.36 -5.64
CA ILE A 676 -13.73 -4.99 -5.17
C ILE A 676 -15.21 -4.62 -5.38
N LEU A 677 -15.89 -4.23 -4.30
CA LEU A 677 -17.26 -3.71 -4.34
C LEU A 677 -17.24 -2.19 -4.22
N SER A 678 -17.44 -1.53 -5.35
CA SER A 678 -17.41 -0.06 -5.42
C SER A 678 -18.82 0.52 -5.27
N PHE A 679 -18.96 1.55 -4.44
CA PHE A 679 -20.24 2.23 -4.22
C PHE A 679 -20.16 3.72 -4.58
N PRO A 680 -21.22 4.28 -5.18
CA PRO A 680 -21.33 5.72 -5.37
C PRO A 680 -21.58 6.43 -4.03
N LYS A 681 -21.53 7.76 -4.04
CA LYS A 681 -21.90 8.56 -2.87
C LYS A 681 -23.38 8.34 -2.53
N VAL A 682 -23.66 8.15 -1.24
CA VAL A 682 -25.00 8.02 -0.67
C VAL A 682 -25.40 9.28 0.10
N TYR A 683 -26.69 9.55 0.14
CA TYR A 683 -27.31 10.71 0.76
C TYR A 683 -28.44 10.26 1.69
N TYR A 684 -28.76 11.08 2.68
CA TYR A 684 -29.87 10.80 3.58
C TYR A 684 -31.18 11.17 2.89
N ASP A 685 -32.06 10.20 2.67
CA ASP A 685 -33.39 10.44 2.13
C ASP A 685 -34.37 10.80 3.24
N VAL A 686 -34.98 11.97 3.13
CA VAL A 686 -35.92 12.51 4.11
C VAL A 686 -37.27 11.77 4.12
N GLN A 687 -37.68 11.15 3.01
CA GLN A 687 -38.92 10.38 2.93
C GLN A 687 -38.77 8.97 3.52
N ASP A 688 -37.64 8.32 3.24
CA ASP A 688 -37.40 6.93 3.63
C ASP A 688 -36.67 6.78 4.97
N HIS A 689 -36.16 7.88 5.52
CA HIS A 689 -35.33 7.93 6.74
C HIS A 689 -34.10 7.00 6.68
N LYS A 690 -33.52 6.86 5.48
CA LYS A 690 -32.42 5.94 5.17
C LYS A 690 -31.41 6.57 4.23
N MET A 691 -30.17 6.08 4.29
CA MET A 691 -29.12 6.48 3.35
C MET A 691 -29.26 5.66 2.07
N LYS A 692 -29.19 6.28 0.90
CA LYS A 692 -29.16 5.60 -0.41
C LYS A 692 -28.59 6.51 -1.51
N PRO A 693 -28.29 6.00 -2.72
CA PRO A 693 -27.91 6.83 -3.85
C PRO A 693 -28.97 7.91 -4.14
N MET A 694 -28.54 9.07 -4.61
CA MET A 694 -29.44 10.17 -4.96
C MET A 694 -30.31 9.79 -6.16
N ASP A 695 -31.58 10.12 -6.06
CA ASP A 695 -32.56 10.02 -7.15
C ASP A 695 -32.75 11.41 -7.75
N SER A 696 -32.33 11.57 -9.01
CA SER A 696 -32.35 12.85 -9.73
C SER A 696 -33.75 13.40 -9.97
N SER A 697 -34.80 12.57 -9.85
CA SER A 697 -36.19 13.02 -9.98
C SER A 697 -36.70 13.79 -8.76
N ARG A 698 -36.01 13.68 -7.61
CA ARG A 698 -36.44 14.24 -6.32
C ARG A 698 -35.27 14.67 -5.44
N GLU A 699 -34.29 15.33 -6.04
CA GLU A 699 -33.04 15.76 -5.36
C GLU A 699 -33.30 16.58 -4.09
N GLN A 700 -34.39 17.34 -4.04
CA GLN A 700 -34.78 18.14 -2.87
C GLN A 700 -34.97 17.32 -1.58
N ASP A 701 -35.30 16.03 -1.71
CA ASP A 701 -35.57 15.10 -0.62
C ASP A 701 -34.29 14.44 -0.06
N PHE A 702 -33.13 14.81 -0.57
CA PHE A 702 -31.85 14.26 -0.14
C PHE A 702 -31.01 15.29 0.63
N LEU A 703 -30.44 14.86 1.77
CA LEU A 703 -29.56 15.65 2.61
C LEU A 703 -28.13 15.13 2.56
N SER A 704 -27.17 16.05 2.39
CA SER A 704 -25.74 15.76 2.44
C SER A 704 -25.19 16.16 3.82
N ILE A 705 -25.07 15.19 4.73
CA ILE A 705 -24.51 15.42 6.07
C ILE A 705 -23.00 15.20 6.02
N SER A 706 -22.24 16.29 5.95
CA SER A 706 -20.77 16.23 5.94
C SER A 706 -20.21 15.89 7.32
N GLY A 707 -18.98 15.37 7.37
CA GLY A 707 -18.29 15.15 8.65
C GLY A 707 -18.11 16.42 9.48
N SER A 708 -17.93 17.59 8.84
CA SER A 708 -17.88 18.88 9.55
C SER A 708 -19.24 19.27 10.13
N LEU A 709 -20.34 19.02 9.41
CA LEU A 709 -21.68 19.25 9.90
C LEU A 709 -22.00 18.35 11.10
N MET A 710 -21.68 17.06 10.98
CA MET A 710 -21.80 16.09 12.07
C MET A 710 -21.03 16.54 13.32
N ARG A 711 -19.77 16.97 13.16
CA ARG A 711 -18.95 17.50 14.26
C ARG A 711 -19.59 18.72 14.94
N ASN A 712 -20.15 19.64 14.16
CA ASN A 712 -20.82 20.82 14.69
C ASN A 712 -22.06 20.43 15.52
N MET A 713 -22.95 19.59 14.95
CA MET A 713 -24.15 19.11 15.65
C MET A 713 -23.81 18.40 16.98
N ALA A 714 -22.75 17.58 17.00
CA ALA A 714 -22.33 16.88 18.21
C ALA A 714 -21.76 17.83 19.28
N ARG A 715 -20.95 18.83 18.88
CA ARG A 715 -20.45 19.88 19.80
C ARG A 715 -21.57 20.69 20.45
N GLN A 716 -22.61 21.00 19.66
CA GLN A 716 -23.81 21.68 20.16
C GLN A 716 -24.69 20.76 21.03
N GLY A 717 -24.40 19.47 21.10
CA GLY A 717 -25.20 18.50 21.87
C GLY A 717 -26.56 18.23 21.26
N LEU A 718 -26.74 18.44 19.95
CA LEU A 718 -28.03 18.28 19.29
C LEU A 718 -28.51 16.84 19.40
N GLN A 719 -29.71 16.68 19.93
CA GLN A 719 -30.38 15.39 20.03
C GLN A 719 -31.03 15.00 18.71
N ARG A 720 -31.50 13.76 18.62
CA ARG A 720 -32.27 13.30 17.47
C ARG A 720 -33.58 14.07 17.33
N CYS A 721 -34.03 14.25 16.08
CA CYS A 721 -35.31 14.90 15.80
C CYS A 721 -36.48 14.11 16.43
N GLU A 722 -37.51 14.83 16.90
CA GLU A 722 -38.73 14.22 17.42
C GLU A 722 -39.57 13.63 16.28
N GLY A 723 -39.77 12.31 16.33
CA GLY A 723 -40.42 11.58 15.25
C GLY A 723 -39.62 11.65 13.93
N ASP A 724 -40.32 11.43 12.82
CA ASP A 724 -39.72 11.27 11.49
C ASP A 724 -39.58 12.58 10.71
N ARG A 725 -40.15 13.69 11.19
CA ARG A 725 -40.16 14.96 10.46
C ARG A 725 -38.87 15.74 10.67
N ILE A 726 -38.27 16.19 9.57
CA ILE A 726 -37.16 17.15 9.60
C ILE A 726 -37.72 18.57 9.63
N PRO A 727 -37.32 19.43 10.60
CA PRO A 727 -37.79 20.80 10.67
C PRO A 727 -37.50 21.63 9.41
N ALA A 728 -38.37 22.60 9.11
CA ALA A 728 -38.11 23.58 8.07
C ALA A 728 -36.85 24.41 8.42
N GLY A 729 -36.01 24.71 7.42
CA GLY A 729 -34.75 25.44 7.63
C GLY A 729 -33.56 24.60 8.10
N TRP A 730 -33.73 23.29 8.34
CA TRP A 730 -32.65 22.40 8.82
C TRP A 730 -31.40 22.39 7.93
N LYS A 731 -31.57 22.59 6.61
CA LYS A 731 -30.46 22.65 5.63
C LYS A 731 -29.51 23.82 5.88
N ASP A 732 -30.05 24.94 6.37
CA ASP A 732 -29.31 26.17 6.63
C ASP A 732 -28.77 26.17 8.06
N GLU A 733 -29.61 25.78 9.03
CA GLU A 733 -29.26 25.70 10.45
C GLU A 733 -29.77 24.39 11.07
N PRO A 734 -28.91 23.38 11.29
CA PRO A 734 -29.32 22.11 11.87
C PRO A 734 -29.74 22.29 13.33
N MET A 735 -30.96 21.86 13.68
CA MET A 735 -31.50 21.94 15.05
C MET A 735 -31.57 20.59 15.77
N CYS A 736 -31.46 19.49 15.03
CA CYS A 736 -31.53 18.12 15.54
C CYS A 736 -30.81 17.17 14.57
N VAL A 737 -30.58 15.92 14.98
CA VAL A 737 -30.03 14.90 14.08
C VAL A 737 -31.15 14.06 13.48
N PRO A 738 -31.21 13.91 12.14
CA PRO A 738 -32.23 13.09 11.49
C PRO A 738 -32.28 11.65 12.04
N GLN A 739 -33.49 11.12 12.20
CA GLN A 739 -33.73 9.72 12.55
C GLN A 739 -32.93 8.79 11.64
N GLY A 740 -32.42 7.68 12.17
CA GLY A 740 -31.70 6.70 11.34
C GLY A 740 -30.32 7.12 10.82
N PHE A 741 -29.86 8.38 10.97
CA PHE A 741 -28.52 8.80 10.50
C PHE A 741 -27.37 8.09 11.24
N MET A 742 -27.49 7.89 12.56
CA MET A 742 -26.56 7.13 13.39
C MET A 742 -27.34 6.55 14.56
N ALA A 743 -27.03 5.33 15.02
CA ALA A 743 -27.67 4.72 16.20
C ALA A 743 -27.62 5.63 17.44
N LYS A 744 -28.61 5.56 18.33
CA LYS A 744 -28.80 6.55 19.39
C LYS A 744 -27.61 6.53 20.33
N SER A 745 -27.29 5.34 20.85
CA SER A 745 -26.18 5.20 21.78
C SER A 745 -24.84 5.50 21.13
N GLY A 746 -24.69 5.25 19.82
CA GLY A 746 -23.54 5.68 19.05
C GLY A 746 -23.42 7.21 18.92
N TRP A 747 -24.54 7.91 18.75
CA TRP A 747 -24.59 9.38 18.68
C TRP A 747 -24.32 10.02 20.05
N ASP A 748 -24.87 9.46 21.13
CA ASP A 748 -24.64 9.93 22.50
C ASP A 748 -23.14 9.90 22.85
N ILE A 749 -22.40 8.87 22.42
CA ILE A 749 -20.93 8.80 22.55
C ILE A 749 -20.23 9.92 21.77
N MET A 750 -20.74 10.28 20.58
CA MET A 750 -20.17 11.37 19.79
C MET A 750 -20.40 12.73 20.46
N ILE A 751 -21.58 12.97 21.03
CA ILE A 751 -21.86 14.19 21.81
C ILE A 751 -20.90 14.26 23.00
N ASP A 752 -20.83 13.19 23.80
CA ASP A 752 -19.95 13.12 24.97
C ASP A 752 -18.50 13.43 24.60
N TYR A 753 -17.99 12.81 23.53
CA TYR A 753 -16.65 13.11 23.03
C TYR A 753 -16.50 14.58 22.63
N TYR A 754 -17.34 15.10 21.74
CA TYR A 754 -17.13 16.44 21.18
C TYR A 754 -17.39 17.58 22.16
N GLN A 755 -18.19 17.37 23.21
CA GLN A 755 -18.39 18.33 24.30
C GLN A 755 -17.25 18.31 25.32
N ASN A 756 -16.55 17.18 25.47
CA ASN A 756 -15.54 16.99 26.51
C ASN A 756 -14.10 16.83 26.00
N VAL A 757 -13.86 16.81 24.69
CA VAL A 757 -12.53 16.56 24.08
C VAL A 757 -11.46 17.56 24.54
N ASP A 758 -11.84 18.79 24.85
CA ASP A 758 -10.94 19.84 25.34
C ASP A 758 -10.78 19.84 26.88
N SER A 759 -11.43 18.90 27.58
CA SER A 759 -11.36 18.78 29.03
C SER A 759 -10.28 17.79 29.48
N LEU A 760 -9.68 18.04 30.65
CA LEU A 760 -8.74 17.12 31.32
C LEU A 760 -9.36 15.76 31.71
N ARG A 761 -10.70 15.62 31.62
CA ARG A 761 -11.42 14.38 31.90
C ARG A 761 -11.33 13.35 30.78
N TRP A 762 -11.04 13.76 29.55
CA TRP A 762 -10.98 12.84 28.43
C TRP A 762 -9.58 12.23 28.29
N ILE A 763 -9.48 10.92 28.49
CA ILE A 763 -8.26 10.14 28.33
C ILE A 763 -8.43 9.34 27.04
N PRO A 764 -7.77 9.69 25.92
CA PRO A 764 -7.74 8.83 24.74
C PRO A 764 -7.12 7.49 25.15
N PHE A 765 -7.92 6.42 25.11
CA PHE A 765 -7.46 5.06 25.35
C PHE A 765 -6.63 4.64 24.11
N GLY A 766 -5.31 4.68 24.24
CA GLY A 766 -4.39 4.45 23.12
C GLY A 766 -3.00 5.06 23.27
N MET A 767 -2.79 5.98 24.23
CA MET A 767 -1.43 6.25 24.71
C MET A 767 -0.98 5.04 25.53
N GLN A 768 0.10 4.38 25.11
CA GLN A 768 0.84 3.48 25.98
C GLN A 768 1.22 4.26 27.24
N PHE A 769 0.62 3.94 28.37
CA PHE A 769 1.17 4.34 29.66
C PHE A 769 2.35 3.42 29.91
N SER A 770 3.53 3.87 29.49
CA SER A 770 4.79 3.29 29.95
C SER A 770 4.77 3.34 31.48
N LYS A 771 5.08 2.23 32.15
CA LYS A 771 5.44 2.33 33.56
C LYS A 771 6.83 2.97 33.57
N PRO A 772 7.06 4.04 34.35
CA PRO A 772 8.39 4.64 34.40
C PRO A 772 9.40 3.63 34.96
N LEU A 773 10.60 3.63 34.40
CA LEU A 773 11.75 2.98 35.05
C LEU A 773 12.14 3.83 36.27
N VAL A 774 11.59 3.51 37.43
CA VAL A 774 11.86 4.21 38.70
C VAL A 774 12.82 3.40 39.54
N ASP A 775 13.70 4.08 40.27
CA ASP A 775 14.56 3.44 41.27
C ASP A 775 13.71 2.71 42.32
N THR A 776 13.96 1.41 42.52
CA THR A 776 13.23 0.60 43.50
C THR A 776 13.92 0.56 44.86
N THR A 777 15.14 1.10 44.96
CA THR A 777 15.94 1.12 46.19
C THR A 777 15.60 2.31 47.10
N ARG A 778 15.00 3.38 46.54
CA ARG A 778 14.46 4.51 47.28
C ARG A 778 12.94 4.45 47.42
N SER A 779 12.42 5.13 48.44
CA SER A 779 10.97 5.28 48.65
C SER A 779 10.43 6.48 47.86
N PHE A 780 9.33 6.26 47.13
CA PHE A 780 8.65 7.27 46.32
C PHE A 780 7.13 7.27 46.56
N THR A 781 6.47 8.37 46.19
CA THR A 781 5.03 8.41 45.95
C THR A 781 4.76 8.98 44.58
N SER A 782 4.13 8.20 43.71
CA SER A 782 3.61 8.67 42.43
C SER A 782 2.14 9.07 42.53
N VAL A 783 1.79 10.18 41.86
CA VAL A 783 0.42 10.66 41.68
C VAL A 783 0.21 10.94 40.19
N GLY A 784 -1.00 10.75 39.68
CA GLY A 784 -1.30 10.96 38.26
C GLY A 784 -0.80 9.82 37.36
N THR A 785 -0.72 10.07 36.06
CA THR A 785 -0.42 9.05 35.05
C THR A 785 0.84 9.38 34.24
N PHE A 786 1.86 8.53 34.28
CA PHE A 786 3.14 8.76 33.58
C PHE A 786 2.93 9.01 32.08
N GLY A 787 3.64 9.98 31.52
CA GLY A 787 3.40 10.48 30.15
C GLY A 787 2.35 11.60 30.05
N ARG A 788 1.94 12.21 31.18
CA ARG A 788 1.02 13.36 31.22
C ARG A 788 1.47 14.47 32.17
N PRO A 789 0.95 15.70 31.98
CA PRO A 789 1.21 16.83 32.88
C PRO A 789 0.78 16.60 34.34
N ASP A 790 -0.16 15.70 34.61
CA ASP A 790 -0.63 15.40 35.97
C ASP A 790 0.27 14.42 36.74
N TYR A 791 1.24 13.78 36.08
CA TYR A 791 2.17 12.88 36.74
C TYR A 791 3.14 13.62 37.65
N LYS A 792 3.26 13.16 38.89
CA LYS A 792 4.19 13.70 39.90
C LYS A 792 4.89 12.55 40.61
N LEU A 793 6.22 12.56 40.64
CA LEU A 793 7.03 11.64 41.44
C LEU A 793 7.65 12.37 42.64
N TYR A 794 7.14 12.09 43.84
CA TYR A 794 7.64 12.65 45.09
C TYR A 794 8.70 11.74 45.72
N PHE A 795 9.82 12.34 46.14
CA PHE A 795 10.87 11.66 46.90
C PHE A 795 10.45 11.51 48.36
N LYS A 796 10.88 10.42 49.01
CA LYS A 796 10.75 10.25 50.45
C LYS A 796 12.09 10.00 51.12
N ASN A 797 12.17 10.38 52.40
CA ASN A 797 13.24 9.97 53.31
C ASN A 797 12.96 8.60 53.94
N ASP A 798 13.88 8.10 54.77
CA ASP A 798 13.76 6.81 55.46
C ASP A 798 12.57 6.75 56.46
N LYS A 799 12.03 7.90 56.86
CA LYS A 799 10.82 8.01 57.71
C LYS A 799 9.53 8.03 56.89
N GLY A 800 9.61 8.00 55.56
CA GLY A 800 8.47 8.06 54.65
C GLY A 800 7.90 9.46 54.40
N GLU A 801 8.56 10.51 54.89
CA GLU A 801 8.18 11.91 54.70
C GLU A 801 8.64 12.40 53.33
N LYS A 802 7.84 13.28 52.69
CA LYS A 802 8.22 13.87 51.40
C LYS A 802 9.41 14.81 51.57
N ILE A 803 10.37 14.72 50.65
CA ILE A 803 11.54 15.60 50.57
C ILE A 803 11.71 16.12 49.15
N SER A 804 12.43 17.23 49.00
CA SER A 804 12.77 17.83 47.72
C SER A 804 14.05 17.23 47.13
N PRO A 805 14.01 16.73 45.88
CA PRO A 805 15.21 16.33 45.17
C PRO A 805 16.16 17.51 44.94
N TRP A 806 15.65 18.73 44.72
CA TRP A 806 16.49 19.90 44.48
C TRP A 806 17.16 20.45 45.74
N HIS A 807 16.47 20.43 46.88
CA HIS A 807 16.93 21.14 48.09
C HIS A 807 17.48 20.22 49.18
N ASP A 808 16.85 19.07 49.41
CA ASP A 808 17.12 18.25 50.60
C ASP A 808 18.18 17.16 50.32
N ILE A 809 18.50 16.90 49.06
CA ILE A 809 19.62 16.04 48.67
C ILE A 809 20.92 16.86 48.67
N PRO A 810 21.98 16.43 49.38
CA PRO A 810 23.23 17.18 49.41
C PRO A 810 23.93 17.16 48.04
N LEU A 811 24.61 18.26 47.69
CA LEU A 811 25.42 18.34 46.46
C LEU A 811 26.52 17.27 46.40
N HIS A 812 27.12 16.94 47.55
CA HIS A 812 28.19 15.94 47.64
C HIS A 812 27.73 14.64 48.33
N PRO A 813 28.23 13.47 47.92
CA PRO A 813 28.00 12.22 48.62
C PRO A 813 28.48 12.26 50.08
N LEU A 814 27.71 11.65 51.00
CA LEU A 814 28.06 11.58 52.41
C LEU A 814 29.40 10.84 52.60
N GLY A 815 30.35 11.46 53.31
CA GLY A 815 31.67 10.88 53.57
C GLY A 815 32.72 11.12 52.49
N SER A 816 32.40 11.89 51.44
CA SER A 816 33.37 12.37 50.46
C SER A 816 34.41 13.27 51.12
N LYS A 817 35.71 12.92 51.02
CA LYS A 817 36.83 13.75 51.53
C LYS A 817 37.38 14.71 50.48
N ASP A 818 37.08 14.47 49.21
CA ASP A 818 37.52 15.30 48.08
C ASP A 818 36.30 16.00 47.46
N ASN A 819 36.42 17.30 47.16
CA ASN A 819 35.39 18.10 46.46
C ASN A 819 35.17 17.68 44.99
N GLY A 820 35.62 16.48 44.58
CA GLY A 820 35.63 16.01 43.19
C GLY A 820 34.48 15.09 42.78
N SER A 821 33.62 14.67 43.72
CA SER A 821 32.44 13.84 43.44
C SER A 821 31.15 14.55 43.86
N PHE A 822 30.13 14.41 43.03
CA PHE A 822 28.85 15.11 43.17
C PHE A 822 27.70 14.10 43.10
N ASN A 823 26.62 14.36 43.83
CA ASN A 823 25.38 13.60 43.65
C ASN A 823 24.69 14.11 42.39
N PHE A 824 24.33 13.19 41.50
CA PHE A 824 23.51 13.45 40.33
C PHE A 824 22.15 12.79 40.52
N ILE A 825 21.08 13.53 40.24
CA ILE A 825 19.71 13.04 40.29
C ILE A 825 19.26 12.74 38.88
N VAL A 826 18.89 11.49 38.62
CA VAL A 826 18.42 11.07 37.30
C VAL A 826 16.96 11.47 37.12
N GLU A 827 16.68 12.31 36.12
CA GLU A 827 15.33 12.71 35.75
C GLU A 827 14.84 11.92 34.54
N ILE A 828 15.69 11.77 33.53
CA ILE A 828 15.39 11.08 32.27
C ILE A 828 16.41 9.94 32.10
N PRO A 829 15.97 8.69 32.28
CA PRO A 829 16.81 7.52 31.99
C PRO A 829 17.27 7.49 30.53
N LYS A 830 18.51 7.08 30.31
CA LYS A 830 19.06 6.79 28.98
C LYS A 830 18.10 5.92 28.17
N GLY A 831 17.82 6.29 26.92
CA GLY A 831 16.92 5.55 26.05
C GLY A 831 15.43 5.81 26.28
N THR A 832 15.05 6.84 27.05
CA THR A 832 13.63 7.23 27.27
C THR A 832 13.34 8.62 26.71
N ALA A 833 12.15 8.80 26.11
CA ALA A 833 11.84 10.02 25.35
C ALA A 833 11.08 11.08 26.16
N HIS A 834 10.41 10.70 27.24
CA HIS A 834 9.62 11.62 28.04
C HIS A 834 10.52 12.69 28.68
N LYS A 835 10.24 13.96 28.40
CA LYS A 835 10.99 15.07 28.99
C LYS A 835 10.52 15.28 30.43
N MET A 836 11.25 14.68 31.36
CA MET A 836 10.98 14.74 32.79
C MET A 836 11.96 15.70 33.45
N GLU A 837 11.47 16.52 34.38
CA GLU A 837 12.26 17.51 35.08
C GLU A 837 11.64 17.83 36.45
N VAL A 838 12.47 18.28 37.38
CA VAL A 838 12.07 18.74 38.69
C VAL A 838 11.29 20.04 38.55
N ASN A 839 10.07 20.06 39.09
CA ASN A 839 9.26 21.27 39.07
C ASN A 839 9.70 22.24 40.18
N LYS A 840 10.14 23.45 39.81
CA LYS A 840 10.65 24.47 40.75
C LYS A 840 9.56 25.12 41.63
N GLU A 841 8.30 25.08 41.20
CA GLU A 841 7.18 25.82 41.82
C GLU A 841 6.33 24.95 42.76
N GLU A 842 6.21 23.66 42.44
CA GLU A 842 5.39 22.71 43.18
C GLU A 842 6.04 22.32 44.52
N GLN A 843 5.19 22.11 45.54
CA GLN A 843 5.64 21.74 46.88
C GLN A 843 6.48 20.46 46.84
N TYR A 844 7.66 20.47 47.46
CA TYR A 844 8.64 19.37 47.46
C TYR A 844 9.31 19.08 46.11
N ASN A 845 9.20 19.96 45.12
CA ASN A 845 9.84 19.85 43.81
C ASN A 845 9.79 18.44 43.18
N PRO A 846 8.60 17.85 42.97
CA PRO A 846 8.50 16.53 42.36
C PRO A 846 9.08 16.52 40.95
N ILE A 847 9.55 15.35 40.49
CA ILE A 847 9.84 15.14 39.07
C ILE A 847 8.50 15.04 38.34
N MET A 848 8.32 15.88 37.33
CA MET A 848 7.11 16.01 36.51
C MET A 848 7.49 16.03 35.03
N GLN A 849 6.53 15.75 34.16
CA GLN A 849 6.77 15.87 32.73
C GLN A 849 6.63 17.35 32.32
N ASP A 850 7.59 17.84 31.54
CA ASP A 850 7.50 19.15 30.89
C ASP A 850 6.24 19.20 30.01
N THR A 851 5.66 20.38 29.84
CA THR A 851 4.44 20.57 29.06
C THR A 851 4.69 21.44 27.83
N THR A 852 3.94 21.20 26.76
CA THR A 852 3.93 22.13 25.62
C THR A 852 3.49 23.53 26.07
N HIS A 853 3.85 24.59 25.34
CA HIS A 853 3.57 26.00 25.67
C HIS A 853 2.10 26.30 26.09
N ASN A 854 1.15 25.45 25.70
CA ASN A 854 -0.28 25.60 26.00
C ASN A 854 -0.72 24.81 27.26
N GLY A 855 0.20 24.12 27.94
CA GLY A 855 -0.03 23.33 29.16
C GLY A 855 -0.86 22.05 28.99
N THR A 856 -1.30 21.73 27.77
CA THR A 856 -2.32 20.68 27.54
C THR A 856 -1.77 19.27 27.41
N ARG A 857 -0.48 19.09 27.13
CA ARG A 857 0.15 17.78 26.89
C ARG A 857 1.59 17.72 27.42
N GLY A 858 1.99 16.55 27.87
CA GLY A 858 3.37 16.24 28.22
C GLY A 858 4.28 16.26 26.99
N ARG A 859 5.53 16.68 27.16
CA ARG A 859 6.52 16.84 26.10
C ARG A 859 7.45 15.62 26.02
N ASP A 860 7.75 15.21 24.80
CA ASP A 860 8.68 14.11 24.49
C ASP A 860 9.78 14.62 23.55
N TYR A 861 10.99 14.06 23.65
CA TYR A 861 12.05 14.30 22.66
C TYR A 861 11.69 13.64 21.33
N LEU A 862 11.41 14.47 20.33
CA LEU A 862 10.97 14.03 19.00
C LEU A 862 12.13 13.71 18.05
N TYR A 863 13.35 14.17 18.35
CA TYR A 863 14.54 13.97 17.52
C TYR A 863 15.17 12.57 17.68
N GLY A 864 14.96 11.96 18.85
CA GLY A 864 15.51 10.66 19.24
C GLY A 864 15.61 10.59 20.75
N VAL A 865 15.74 9.39 21.31
CA VAL A 865 15.98 9.24 22.74
C VAL A 865 17.39 9.69 23.09
N PRO A 866 17.59 10.31 24.26
CA PRO A 866 18.90 10.51 24.82
C PRO A 866 19.67 9.18 24.88
N PHE A 867 20.86 9.12 24.28
CA PHE A 867 21.79 7.99 24.44
C PHE A 867 22.64 8.12 25.72
N PHE A 868 22.27 9.05 26.58
CA PHE A 868 22.85 9.42 27.87
C PHE A 868 21.75 9.50 28.92
N ASN A 869 22.08 9.40 30.21
CA ASN A 869 21.15 9.72 31.29
C ASN A 869 21.15 11.25 31.50
N TYR A 870 20.00 11.83 31.80
CA TYR A 870 19.86 13.27 32.00
C TYR A 870 19.22 13.57 33.36
N GLY A 871 19.60 14.71 33.94
CA GLY A 871 18.99 15.23 35.15
C GLY A 871 19.78 16.42 35.70
N LEU A 872 19.84 16.58 37.02
CA LEU A 872 20.45 17.75 37.66
C LEU A 872 21.48 17.45 38.74
N LEU A 873 22.31 18.45 39.07
CA LEU A 873 23.02 18.51 40.36
C LEU A 873 22.17 19.21 41.42
N PRO A 874 21.84 18.55 42.55
CA PRO A 874 21.02 19.16 43.59
C PRO A 874 21.74 20.33 44.22
N GLN A 875 20.97 21.26 44.80
CA GLN A 875 21.50 22.47 45.45
C GLN A 875 22.30 23.38 44.51
N THR A 876 21.96 23.44 43.22
CA THR A 876 22.54 24.39 42.25
C THR A 876 21.43 25.21 41.60
N TRP A 877 21.75 26.40 41.09
CA TRP A 877 20.80 27.25 40.37
C TRP A 877 21.49 28.27 39.47
N GLU A 878 21.03 28.37 38.22
CA GLU A 878 21.54 29.29 37.20
C GLU A 878 20.77 30.63 37.21
N ASP A 879 21.34 31.65 37.86
CA ASP A 879 20.70 32.97 38.03
C ASP A 879 20.60 33.76 36.69
N PRO A 880 19.39 34.08 36.18
CA PRO A 880 19.20 34.86 34.96
C PRO A 880 19.65 36.33 35.11
N GLY A 881 19.82 36.82 36.34
CA GLY A 881 20.29 38.18 36.63
C GLY A 881 21.79 38.36 36.44
N VAL A 882 22.58 37.29 36.46
CA VAL A 882 24.04 37.32 36.31
C VAL A 882 24.40 37.06 34.85
N LYS A 883 24.80 38.12 34.14
CA LYS A 883 25.15 38.04 32.72
C LYS A 883 26.63 37.68 32.52
N ASP A 884 26.89 36.80 31.56
CA ASP A 884 28.23 36.46 31.11
C ASP A 884 28.87 37.59 30.25
N GLY A 885 30.08 37.35 29.74
CA GLY A 885 30.76 38.29 28.84
C GLY A 885 30.05 38.53 27.50
N SER A 886 29.08 37.69 27.12
CA SER A 886 28.24 37.85 25.94
C SER A 886 26.95 38.63 26.21
N GLY A 887 26.65 38.91 27.48
CA GLY A 887 25.46 39.63 27.92
C GLY A 887 24.24 38.74 28.17
N SER A 888 24.43 37.42 28.17
CA SER A 888 23.42 36.37 28.36
C SER A 888 23.36 35.94 29.82
N GLY A 889 22.16 35.77 30.39
CA GLY A 889 21.96 35.33 31.79
C GLY A 889 21.79 33.81 31.89
N GLY A 890 21.82 33.21 33.08
CA GLY A 890 21.48 31.78 33.24
C GLY A 890 20.03 31.46 32.86
N ASP A 891 19.74 30.17 32.60
CA ASP A 891 18.43 29.67 32.16
C ASP A 891 17.37 29.55 33.27
N ASN A 892 17.68 30.00 34.49
CA ASN A 892 16.80 30.00 35.66
C ASN A 892 16.48 28.59 36.20
N ASP A 893 17.24 27.56 35.84
CA ASP A 893 17.06 26.16 36.26
C ASP A 893 18.18 25.64 37.19
N PRO A 894 17.99 24.48 37.86
CA PRO A 894 19.10 23.75 38.46
C PRO A 894 20.08 23.30 37.37
N LEU A 895 21.36 23.20 37.72
CA LEU A 895 22.40 22.91 36.74
C LEU A 895 22.24 21.52 36.13
N ASP A 896 22.12 21.50 34.80
CA ASP A 896 21.84 20.31 34.02
C ASP A 896 23.06 19.40 33.85
N VAL A 897 22.80 18.09 33.88
CA VAL A 897 23.85 17.06 33.83
C VAL A 897 23.51 16.01 32.77
N ILE A 898 24.52 15.71 31.96
CA ILE A 898 24.54 14.64 30.97
C ILE A 898 25.51 13.58 31.47
N GLU A 899 24.98 12.44 31.93
CA GLU A 899 25.77 11.29 32.38
C GLU A 899 25.89 10.27 31.22
N ILE A 900 27.12 10.04 30.78
CA ILE A 900 27.46 9.31 29.54
C ILE A 900 27.83 7.84 29.78
N GLY A 901 27.41 7.28 30.91
CA GLY A 901 27.70 5.91 31.30
C GLY A 901 27.16 4.87 30.34
N ALA A 902 27.71 3.65 30.45
CA ALA A 902 27.21 2.53 29.66
C ALA A 902 25.77 2.16 30.06
N LYS A 903 25.45 2.24 31.35
CA LYS A 903 24.19 1.76 31.95
C LYS A 903 23.02 2.75 31.80
N GLN A 904 21.82 2.21 31.68
CA GLN A 904 20.58 2.95 31.87
C GLN A 904 20.28 3.06 33.37
N LEU A 905 20.21 4.28 33.87
CA LEU A 905 19.97 4.55 35.29
C LEU A 905 18.48 4.86 35.52
N PRO A 906 17.82 4.27 36.54
CA PRO A 906 16.41 4.55 36.80
C PRO A 906 16.11 6.00 37.19
N MET A 907 14.94 6.51 36.83
CA MET A 907 14.46 7.83 37.23
C MET A 907 14.33 7.90 38.76
N GLY A 908 14.76 9.03 39.32
CA GLY A 908 14.79 9.26 40.76
C GLY A 908 16.04 8.71 41.47
N SER A 909 16.93 8.02 40.75
CA SER A 909 18.21 7.55 41.32
C SER A 909 19.06 8.74 41.74
N VAL A 910 19.73 8.62 42.89
CA VAL A 910 20.76 9.57 43.34
C VAL A 910 22.11 8.85 43.29
N ILE A 911 22.94 9.20 42.32
CA ILE A 911 24.20 8.50 42.09
C ILE A 911 25.41 9.43 42.22
N PRO A 912 26.52 8.97 42.81
CA PRO A 912 27.78 9.70 42.76
C PRO A 912 28.34 9.71 41.33
N VAL A 913 28.66 10.90 40.84
CA VAL A 913 29.30 11.12 39.54
C VAL A 913 30.60 11.91 39.70
N LYS A 914 31.43 11.81 38.67
CA LYS A 914 32.60 12.68 38.45
C LYS A 914 32.34 13.57 37.23
N ILE A 915 32.78 14.81 37.31
CA ILE A 915 32.67 15.79 36.23
C ILE A 915 33.84 15.63 35.28
N LEU A 916 33.55 15.68 33.97
CA LEU A 916 34.53 15.55 32.89
C LEU A 916 34.78 16.88 32.17
N GLY A 917 33.75 17.73 32.10
CA GLY A 917 33.74 19.04 31.41
C GLY A 917 32.32 19.58 31.33
N SER A 918 32.08 20.61 30.52
CA SER A 918 30.73 21.15 30.24
C SER A 918 30.58 21.57 28.79
N LEU A 919 29.34 21.58 28.31
CA LEU A 919 28.92 22.17 27.05
C LEU A 919 28.08 23.42 27.33
N GLU A 920 28.32 24.49 26.61
CA GLU A 920 27.61 25.76 26.77
C GLU A 920 26.75 26.07 25.55
N LEU A 921 25.44 26.15 25.77
CA LEU A 921 24.45 26.51 24.75
C LEU A 921 23.93 27.92 24.99
N VAL A 922 23.61 28.62 23.90
CA VAL A 922 22.94 29.91 23.94
C VAL A 922 21.57 29.77 23.28
N ASP A 923 20.50 29.94 24.07
CA ASP A 923 19.11 29.96 23.57
C ASP A 923 18.46 31.30 23.96
N GLN A 924 18.06 32.10 22.96
CA GLN A 924 17.31 33.35 23.17
C GLN A 924 17.92 34.36 24.16
N GLY A 925 19.24 34.34 24.35
CA GLY A 925 19.96 35.22 25.28
C GLY A 925 20.10 34.65 26.71
N GLU A 926 19.78 33.37 26.88
CA GLU A 926 20.05 32.57 28.07
C GLU A 926 21.21 31.60 27.80
N VAL A 927 22.10 31.48 28.79
CA VAL A 927 23.18 30.50 28.84
C VAL A 927 22.66 29.27 29.55
N ASP A 928 22.81 28.13 28.90
CA ASP A 928 22.41 26.82 29.40
C ASP A 928 23.65 25.92 29.46
N HIS A 929 24.12 25.63 30.68
CA HIS A 929 25.29 24.80 30.91
C HIS A 929 24.91 23.33 31.07
N LYS A 930 25.34 22.48 30.12
CA LYS A 930 25.22 21.02 30.22
C LYS A 930 26.51 20.41 30.76
N ILE A 931 26.52 20.03 32.04
CA ILE A 931 27.68 19.39 32.67
C ILE A 931 27.82 17.95 32.16
N LEU A 932 29.00 17.61 31.65
CA LEU A 932 29.33 16.24 31.24
C LEU A 932 29.89 15.48 32.44
N ALA A 933 29.24 14.36 32.77
CA ALA A 933 29.60 13.56 33.92
C ALA A 933 29.64 12.06 33.60
N LEU A 934 30.30 11.30 34.47
CA LEU A 934 30.31 9.84 34.42
C LEU A 934 30.05 9.28 35.83
N SER A 935 29.23 8.24 35.93
CA SER A 935 29.02 7.53 37.19
C SER A 935 30.35 7.05 37.78
N ALA A 936 30.52 7.23 39.09
CA ALA A 936 31.68 6.70 39.80
C ALA A 936 31.72 5.16 39.78
N ALA A 937 30.59 4.51 39.52
CA ALA A 937 30.45 3.06 39.39
C ALA A 937 30.48 2.56 37.93
N ASP A 938 30.74 3.44 36.95
CA ASP A 938 30.90 3.02 35.55
C ASP A 938 32.17 2.18 35.37
N GLU A 939 32.11 1.20 34.46
CA GLU A 939 33.21 0.26 34.23
C GLU A 939 34.45 0.96 33.66
N ASP A 940 34.27 2.05 32.91
CA ASP A 940 35.37 2.87 32.39
C ASP A 940 35.72 4.05 33.31
N ALA A 941 35.17 4.09 34.53
CA ALA A 941 35.48 5.15 35.49
C ALA A 941 36.97 5.21 35.85
N GLY A 942 37.74 4.13 35.74
CA GLY A 942 39.19 4.20 35.92
C GLY A 942 39.93 4.93 34.79
N LYS A 943 39.36 4.97 33.58
CA LYS A 943 40.03 5.42 32.35
C LYS A 943 39.63 6.83 31.91
N ILE A 944 38.40 7.23 32.17
CA ILE A 944 37.84 8.49 31.63
C ILE A 944 37.82 9.57 32.72
N ASN A 945 38.78 10.49 32.77
CA ASN A 945 38.83 11.53 33.80
C ASN A 945 38.62 12.95 33.27
N SER A 946 38.56 13.12 31.96
CA SER A 946 38.33 14.37 31.24
C SER A 946 37.56 14.10 29.94
N VAL A 947 37.09 15.16 29.26
CA VAL A 947 36.48 15.01 27.93
C VAL A 947 37.47 14.47 26.88
N ASN A 948 38.77 14.79 27.00
CA ASN A 948 39.79 14.23 26.10
C ASN A 948 39.94 12.72 26.28
N ASP A 949 39.90 12.24 27.52
CA ASP A 949 39.90 10.79 27.80
C ASP A 949 38.63 10.14 27.27
N LEU A 950 37.48 10.80 27.43
CA LEU A 950 36.21 10.32 26.88
C LEU A 950 36.31 10.15 25.36
N GLN A 951 36.84 11.14 24.64
CA GLN A 951 36.97 11.07 23.19
C GLN A 951 37.98 10.01 22.74
N SER A 952 38.97 9.71 23.58
CA SER A 952 39.96 8.65 23.34
C SER A 952 39.41 7.24 23.60
N VAL A 953 38.63 7.06 24.69
CA VAL A 953 38.09 5.76 25.09
C VAL A 953 36.78 5.43 24.36
N LYS A 954 35.94 6.44 24.10
CA LYS A 954 34.64 6.34 23.43
C LYS A 954 34.56 7.37 22.28
N PRO A 955 35.26 7.13 21.16
CA PRO A 955 35.30 8.07 20.04
C PRO A 955 33.90 8.31 19.43
N GLY A 956 33.61 9.56 19.05
CA GLY A 956 32.34 9.98 18.44
C GLY A 956 31.20 10.29 19.42
N VAL A 957 31.33 9.98 20.72
CA VAL A 957 30.28 10.28 21.72
C VAL A 957 30.05 11.78 21.86
N VAL A 958 31.12 12.57 21.92
CA VAL A 958 31.02 14.04 22.01
C VAL A 958 30.38 14.62 20.75
N ASP A 959 30.76 14.12 19.57
CA ASP A 959 30.19 14.58 18.30
C ASP A 959 28.70 14.25 18.19
N ALA A 960 28.31 13.03 18.61
CA ALA A 960 26.90 12.64 18.69
C ALA A 960 26.12 13.51 19.70
N LEU A 961 26.76 13.92 20.78
CA LEU A 961 26.13 14.77 21.80
C LEU A 961 25.89 16.18 21.28
N VAL A 962 26.90 16.75 20.62
CA VAL A 962 26.79 18.05 19.95
C VAL A 962 25.70 17.99 18.89
N ASP A 963 25.68 16.98 18.01
CA ASP A 963 24.64 16.81 16.99
C ASP A 963 23.24 16.74 17.60
N TRP A 964 23.07 15.95 18.66
CA TRP A 964 21.80 15.81 19.36
C TRP A 964 21.36 17.14 19.98
N LEU A 965 22.25 17.80 20.73
CA LEU A 965 21.96 19.06 21.40
C LEU A 965 21.69 20.22 20.42
N THR A 966 22.33 20.23 19.24
CA THR A 966 22.02 21.19 18.17
C THR A 966 20.59 21.01 17.65
N LYS A 967 20.17 19.75 17.44
CA LYS A 967 19.03 19.44 16.57
C LYS A 967 17.76 19.02 17.30
N TYR A 968 17.82 18.71 18.60
CA TYR A 968 16.69 18.06 19.28
C TYR A 968 15.40 18.89 19.32
N LYS A 969 15.50 20.22 19.25
CA LYS A 969 14.34 21.14 19.23
C LYS A 969 13.76 21.36 17.82
N ILE A 970 14.45 20.96 16.75
CA ILE A 970 13.99 21.17 15.35
C ILE A 970 12.62 20.53 15.09
N PRO A 971 12.35 19.27 15.50
CA PRO A 971 11.05 18.66 15.22
C PRO A 971 9.89 19.37 15.93
N GLU A 972 10.17 20.16 16.97
CA GLU A 972 9.20 21.01 17.68
C GLU A 972 8.94 22.34 16.95
N GLY A 973 9.62 22.60 15.83
CA GLY A 973 9.50 23.84 15.05
C GLY A 973 10.40 24.98 15.54
N LYS A 974 11.35 24.70 16.44
CA LYS A 974 12.37 25.67 16.89
C LYS A 974 13.61 25.62 15.98
N PRO A 975 14.39 26.70 15.88
CA PRO A 975 15.66 26.70 15.16
C PRO A 975 16.70 25.79 15.83
N GLU A 976 17.82 25.55 15.12
CA GLU A 976 19.00 24.89 15.70
C GLU A 976 19.53 25.67 16.91
N ASN A 977 19.92 24.95 17.97
CA ASN A 977 20.60 25.56 19.09
C ASN A 977 22.02 25.99 18.68
N VAL A 978 22.47 27.13 19.22
CA VAL A 978 23.81 27.67 18.94
C VAL A 978 24.69 27.38 20.15
N PHE A 979 25.88 26.85 19.90
CA PHE A 979 26.92 26.68 20.91
C PHE A 979 27.74 27.97 21.06
N SER A 980 28.25 28.22 22.26
CA SER A 980 29.18 29.34 22.44
C SER A 980 30.52 29.10 21.71
N PRO A 981 31.30 30.16 21.40
CA PRO A 981 32.58 30.03 20.70
C PRO A 981 33.59 29.11 21.42
N ASN A 982 33.49 28.99 22.75
CA ASN A 982 34.24 28.07 23.59
C ASN A 982 33.35 26.90 24.03
N ARG A 983 32.75 26.21 23.05
CA ARG A 983 31.68 25.22 23.25
C ARG A 983 31.92 24.13 24.30
N LEU A 984 33.17 23.84 24.66
CA LEU A 984 33.55 22.72 25.52
C LEU A 984 34.56 23.16 26.58
N ALA A 985 34.13 23.20 27.85
CA ALA A 985 34.96 23.61 28.96
C ALA A 985 35.72 22.42 29.57
N SER A 986 36.91 22.70 30.15
CA SER A 986 37.68 21.67 30.86
C SER A 986 36.97 21.22 32.13
N LYS A 987 37.43 20.10 32.69
CA LYS A 987 36.95 19.59 33.98
C LYS A 987 36.99 20.65 35.09
N GLU A 988 38.10 21.36 35.20
CA GLU A 988 38.33 22.36 36.25
C GLU A 988 37.38 23.54 36.09
N ALA A 989 37.18 24.01 34.86
CA ALA A 989 36.21 25.06 34.55
C ALA A 989 34.77 24.61 34.84
N ALA A 990 34.41 23.38 34.50
CA ALA A 990 33.09 22.82 34.80
C ALA A 990 32.84 22.69 36.30
N ILE A 991 33.83 22.24 37.09
CA ILE A 991 33.72 22.20 38.56
C ILE A 991 33.52 23.61 39.13
N GLN A 992 34.23 24.60 38.59
CA GLN A 992 34.07 25.99 39.01
C GLN A 992 32.65 26.51 38.75
N ILE A 993 32.05 26.18 37.60
CA ILE A 993 30.64 26.47 37.30
C ILE A 993 29.73 25.87 38.38
N VAL A 994 29.90 24.59 38.73
CA VAL A 994 29.09 23.95 39.78
C VAL A 994 29.18 24.67 41.12
N VAL A 995 30.39 25.06 41.53
CA VAL A 995 30.62 25.79 42.79
C VAL A 995 29.89 27.14 42.77
N GLU A 996 29.99 27.88 41.67
CA GLU A 996 29.31 29.17 41.51
C GLU A 996 27.79 29.02 41.53
N MET A 997 27.23 28.02 40.86
CA MET A 997 25.78 27.76 40.88
C MET A 997 25.30 27.29 42.24
N HIS A 998 26.13 26.58 43.02
CA HIS A 998 25.83 26.23 44.40
C HIS A 998 25.76 27.47 45.31
N GLU A 999 26.72 28.41 45.17
CA GLU A 999 26.70 29.68 45.90
C GLU A 999 25.47 30.53 45.55
N ARG A 1000 25.07 30.55 44.27
CA ARG A 1000 23.85 31.24 43.81
C ARG A 1000 22.60 30.59 44.41
N TRP A 1001 22.53 29.26 44.41
CA TRP A 1001 21.44 28.53 45.07
C TRP A 1001 21.36 28.82 46.57
N GLN A 1002 22.49 28.91 47.28
CA GLN A 1002 22.49 29.26 48.71
C GLN A 1002 21.87 30.64 48.95
N LYS A 1003 22.22 31.64 48.13
CA LYS A 1003 21.62 32.99 48.18
C LYS A 1003 20.14 32.98 47.83
N LEU A 1004 19.73 32.19 46.84
CA LEU A 1004 18.33 31.98 46.47
C LEU A 1004 17.55 31.40 47.65
N LYS A 1005 18.07 30.32 48.26
CA LYS A 1005 17.46 29.63 49.39
C LYS A 1005 17.35 30.52 50.64
N ALA A 1006 18.34 31.38 50.86
CA ALA A 1006 18.33 32.42 51.89
C ALA A 1006 17.39 33.60 51.58
N ARG A 1007 16.75 33.63 50.39
CA ARG A 1007 15.88 34.70 49.89
C ARG A 1007 16.59 36.06 49.76
N GLU A 1008 17.90 36.04 49.52
CA GLU A 1008 18.71 37.24 49.27
C GLU A 1008 18.52 37.76 47.83
N ILE A 1009 18.13 36.87 46.92
CA ILE A 1009 17.85 37.18 45.51
C ILE A 1009 16.33 37.20 45.29
N LYS A 1010 15.82 38.28 44.70
CA LYS A 1010 14.41 38.40 44.30
C LYS A 1010 14.21 37.77 42.93
N VAL A 1011 13.61 36.58 42.88
CA VAL A 1011 13.20 35.95 41.63
C VAL A 1011 11.80 36.43 41.24
N LYS A 1012 11.53 36.55 39.94
CA LYS A 1012 10.20 36.89 39.42
C LYS A 1012 9.18 35.76 39.63
N ASP A 1013 9.65 34.52 39.65
CA ASP A 1013 8.82 33.31 39.68
C ASP A 1013 8.57 32.82 41.11
N GLN A 1014 7.46 32.13 41.34
CA GLN A 1014 7.08 31.58 42.65
C GLN A 1014 7.73 30.21 42.88
N PHE A 1015 9.04 30.18 43.13
CA PHE A 1015 9.72 28.94 43.48
C PHE A 1015 9.33 28.45 44.87
N TRP A 1016 9.16 27.12 45.01
CA TRP A 1016 9.05 26.49 46.31
C TRP A 1016 10.45 26.26 46.88
N LEU A 1017 10.79 27.02 47.92
CA LEU A 1017 12.14 27.05 48.50
C LEU A 1017 12.18 26.48 49.92
N ASN A 1018 11.33 25.51 50.30
CA ASN A 1018 11.17 24.91 51.66
C ASN A 1018 11.36 25.87 52.85
#